data_AF-A0A8T7M3I2-F1
#
_entry.id   AF-A0A8T7M3I2-F1
#
_cell.length_a   1.000
_cell.length_b   1.000
_cell.length_c   1.000
_cell.angle_alpha   90.00
_cell.angle_beta   90.00
_cell.angle_gamma   90.00
#
_symmetry.space_group_name_H-M   'P 1'
#
loop_
_entity.id
_entity.type
_entity.pdbx_description
1 polymer ?
#
loop_
_entity_poly.entity_id
_entity_poly.type
_entity_poly.pdbx_seq_one_letter_code
_entity_poly.pdbx_strand_id
1 'polypeptide(L)'
;MKSGYNNPRRGPQKNKSKNKYVLAFFSLVALVGILILWNFSSIPALHPYSVDAAYLPEPTYGPVRYEIAPVTPQARTQNPVQAQSDPNQNPIIKPTQNSQQSYLPALPTYGVPPTIAPGVPINPIPTVPGSNSTVDSTAYPVIFDKPVYTQPVAPISVKNGQLVDGIGARFFLAGVNYEGATDRAWVMWNNDRFDPALIQKDFAAATAGGYNTVRIFVQTQLRDDILKGDFSKLDKVLELARSNNLFILLTFADYDEMDLRKLSKVNALVAERYVNQPYMLGYDLKNEPNFVHIAGAIYPDSVQPPFQTDLLIKTYGERMNQTAADAYRRTNVGWHTVGAALDSRLGYYAANAYVLYEEYLGDASTWAVKNGTTTLDYMSSPEAQGKWKVFLDAANGTLQAWYDSLLNPIRQFDKNKPVTAGFNSTFWARLSAGDSLSFVSIHRYAPSGTDGLKTTFAVMDALKRAFPGRPVCLEEFGYSNSDYSGRATSSLTTAAHETALWLYMYGKGFAGGYKWMLRNFSIGANVYENNFGLSDDNNNPKPAFFAARAILRMTDANRAPSGDFNTLEDSDNGNINYFWTSGNSFFGNSASFKNSRVQLDQKERAPWAVWWPSNGLGQVYVITSSPAHVTLDLRAFFPSWNPKLAPVLQVQDGQAPSVDRTAAGLLSFDATAGTVYTVSLPVPPATFARTESLGGSNTLYFKETGHNLSNSFKRFWEQRSGSTLLGMPISEEFQEGGLTVQYFERARLEYHPEYSGTSAEVQLGLLGRLVSAGRRESDAPFKTIVAFPNSTDRIYFKETGHSLSTGFKVFWEKYGGLTQFGYPISEEFTEINPVDGKTYNVQYFERGRLEYHPEAKGTPFEIQVGLLGMQVLKARGWIQ
;
A
#
# COMPACT_ATOMS: atom_id res chain seq x y z
N MET A 1 49.22 -24.77 56.80
CA MET A 1 50.15 -25.83 56.32
C MET A 1 49.89 -26.08 54.85
N LYS A 2 50.93 -25.90 54.00
CA LYS A 2 51.24 -26.43 52.64
C LYS A 2 50.13 -26.39 51.57
N SER A 3 50.29 -25.93 50.33
CA SER A 3 51.40 -25.49 49.44
C SER A 3 50.72 -24.98 48.15
N GLY A 4 51.14 -23.99 47.35
CA GLY A 4 52.46 -23.45 47.06
C GLY A 4 52.76 -23.64 45.55
N TYR A 5 53.42 -22.63 44.94
CA TYR A 5 54.05 -22.58 43.59
C TYR A 5 53.18 -22.14 42.40
N ASN A 6 53.66 -21.35 41.44
CA ASN A 6 54.71 -20.32 41.38
C ASN A 6 54.64 -19.65 39.98
N ASN A 7 54.87 -18.34 39.96
CA ASN A 7 55.25 -17.51 38.81
C ASN A 7 56.62 -17.98 38.23
N PRO A 8 57.13 -17.56 37.03
CA PRO A 8 57.68 -16.19 36.92
C PRO A 8 57.88 -15.56 35.51
N ARG A 9 58.09 -14.23 35.52
CA ARG A 9 59.11 -13.38 34.79
C ARG A 9 58.45 -12.18 34.10
N ARG A 10 58.80 -10.91 34.36
CA ARG A 10 60.02 -10.24 34.88
C ARG A 10 59.62 -8.92 35.62
N GLY A 11 60.33 -8.57 36.70
CA GLY A 11 60.39 -7.19 37.24
C GLY A 11 61.48 -6.36 36.55
N PRO A 12 62.12 -5.37 37.21
CA PRO A 12 61.60 -4.35 38.13
C PRO A 12 62.07 -2.93 37.71
N GLN A 13 61.40 -1.84 38.13
CA GLN A 13 62.12 -0.63 38.56
C GLN A 13 61.26 0.33 39.39
N LYS A 14 61.93 0.91 40.39
CA LYS A 14 61.41 1.70 41.51
C LYS A 14 61.18 3.17 41.13
N ASN A 15 60.01 3.69 41.52
CA ASN A 15 59.82 4.74 42.52
C ASN A 15 60.60 6.06 42.34
N LYS A 16 59.89 7.16 42.02
CA LYS A 16 59.78 8.43 42.81
C LYS A 16 59.39 9.62 41.92
N SER A 17 58.11 9.99 41.94
CA SER A 17 57.68 11.41 41.87
C SER A 17 56.21 11.53 42.33
N LYS A 18 55.99 11.27 43.62
CA LYS A 18 54.86 11.90 44.32
C LYS A 18 55.17 13.40 44.44
N ASN A 19 54.15 14.23 44.27
CA ASN A 19 54.06 15.67 44.60
C ASN A 19 54.01 16.67 43.43
N LYS A 20 53.33 16.38 42.31
CA LYS A 20 52.83 17.44 41.40
C LYS A 20 51.36 17.37 40.98
N TYR A 21 50.59 16.35 41.38
CA TYR A 21 49.18 16.20 40.97
C TYR A 21 48.14 16.43 42.08
N VAL A 22 48.56 16.72 43.32
CA VAL A 22 47.62 16.96 44.42
C VAL A 22 47.11 18.40 44.45
N LEU A 23 47.90 19.40 44.02
CA LEU A 23 47.40 20.79 43.98
C LEU A 23 46.48 21.10 42.78
N ALA A 24 46.65 20.44 41.63
CA ALA A 24 45.76 20.64 40.47
C ALA A 24 44.36 20.01 40.68
N PHE A 25 44.27 18.99 41.53
CA PHE A 25 43.00 18.33 41.85
C PHE A 25 42.12 19.19 42.78
N PHE A 26 42.71 19.90 43.75
CA PHE A 26 41.94 20.75 44.67
C PHE A 26 41.44 22.07 44.04
N SER A 27 42.15 22.63 43.06
CA SER A 27 41.66 23.81 42.33
C SER A 27 40.53 23.48 41.35
N LEU A 28 40.50 22.26 40.79
CA LEU A 28 39.42 21.83 39.88
C LEU A 28 38.14 21.44 40.65
N VAL A 29 38.27 20.84 41.84
CA VAL A 29 37.13 20.51 42.71
C VAL A 29 36.47 21.76 43.32
N ALA A 30 37.24 22.83 43.57
CA ALA A 30 36.66 24.10 44.02
C ALA A 30 35.87 24.84 42.92
N LEU A 31 36.27 24.71 41.64
CA LEU A 31 35.54 25.30 40.51
C LEU A 31 34.25 24.54 40.18
N VAL A 32 34.27 23.21 40.34
CA VAL A 32 33.08 22.35 40.20
C VAL A 32 32.09 22.59 41.35
N GLY A 33 32.57 22.91 42.55
CA GLY A 33 31.72 23.26 43.70
C GLY A 33 30.92 24.57 43.53
N ILE A 34 31.47 25.58 42.85
CA ILE A 34 30.77 26.87 42.63
C ILE A 34 29.75 26.78 41.49
N LEU A 35 30.00 25.95 40.46
CA LEU A 35 29.05 25.71 39.37
C LEU A 35 27.88 24.80 39.78
N ILE A 36 28.08 23.92 40.77
CA ILE A 36 27.01 23.08 41.34
C ILE A 36 26.11 23.89 42.29
N LEU A 37 26.60 24.96 42.90
CA LEU A 37 25.82 25.82 43.81
C LEU A 37 24.95 26.89 43.11
N TRP A 38 24.97 26.97 41.77
CA TRP A 38 24.05 27.84 41.02
C TRP A 38 22.88 27.10 40.37
N ASN A 39 22.86 25.75 40.41
CA ASN A 39 21.85 24.95 39.70
C ASN A 39 20.97 24.05 40.59
N PHE A 40 20.94 24.31 41.90
CA PHE A 40 19.97 23.68 42.80
C PHE A 40 19.25 24.71 43.65
N SER A 41 18.11 25.16 43.15
CA SER A 41 16.97 25.53 43.99
C SER A 41 15.76 24.84 43.38
N SER A 42 15.14 23.95 44.16
CA SER A 42 13.87 23.23 43.89
C SER A 42 13.98 21.79 43.35
N ILE A 43 14.43 20.87 44.22
CA ILE A 43 13.85 19.50 44.31
C ILE A 43 13.37 19.35 45.78
N PRO A 44 12.20 18.75 46.02
CA PRO A 44 12.14 17.39 46.62
C PRO A 44 11.05 16.54 45.95
N ALA A 45 11.00 15.20 45.94
CA ALA A 45 11.87 14.08 46.31
C ALA A 45 11.17 12.79 45.75
N LEU A 46 11.93 11.72 45.49
CA LEU A 46 11.45 10.38 45.05
C LEU A 46 10.92 9.55 46.25
N HIS A 47 9.77 8.86 46.20
CA HIS A 47 9.52 7.42 45.89
C HIS A 47 8.14 7.03 46.54
N PRO A 48 7.57 5.81 46.44
CA PRO A 48 7.24 4.94 45.29
C PRO A 48 5.75 4.47 45.31
N TYR A 49 5.05 4.26 44.19
CA TYR A 49 3.89 3.34 44.11
C TYR A 49 3.62 2.91 42.66
N SER A 50 3.63 1.60 42.42
CA SER A 50 2.73 0.94 41.48
C SER A 50 1.32 0.95 42.09
N VAL A 51 0.28 1.41 41.39
CA VAL A 51 -0.86 0.67 40.77
C VAL A 51 -1.78 1.70 40.08
N ASP A 52 -2.49 1.24 39.05
CA ASP A 52 -3.76 1.73 38.49
C ASP A 52 -3.80 2.74 37.34
N ALA A 53 -4.70 2.40 36.42
CA ALA A 53 -4.93 2.91 35.08
C ALA A 53 -5.52 4.32 35.04
N ALA A 54 -5.03 5.16 34.12
CA ALA A 54 -5.75 6.29 33.49
C ALA A 54 -4.84 6.92 32.40
N TYR A 55 -5.21 6.82 31.11
CA TYR A 55 -5.85 7.90 30.34
C TYR A 55 -5.03 9.21 30.29
N LEU A 56 -4.41 9.48 29.13
CA LEU A 56 -3.88 10.81 28.79
C LEU A 56 -4.96 11.62 28.06
N PRO A 57 -5.25 12.88 28.44
CA PRO A 57 -6.10 13.79 27.69
C PRO A 57 -5.27 14.62 26.67
N GLU A 58 -5.85 14.86 25.48
CA GLU A 58 -5.39 15.86 24.50
C GLU A 58 -6.12 17.23 24.69
N PRO A 59 -5.60 18.35 24.15
CA PRO A 59 -5.60 19.64 24.83
C PRO A 59 -6.97 20.33 24.92
N THR A 60 -7.25 20.87 26.10
CA THR A 60 -8.41 21.72 26.38
C THR A 60 -8.21 23.14 25.81
N TYR A 61 -9.07 23.57 24.88
CA TYR A 61 -9.22 24.98 24.53
C TYR A 61 -10.24 25.63 25.48
N GLY A 62 -9.78 26.56 26.32
CA GLY A 62 -10.66 27.35 27.18
C GLY A 62 -11.38 28.47 26.40
N PRO A 63 -12.55 28.95 26.84
CA PRO A 63 -13.32 29.97 26.13
C PRO A 63 -12.63 31.33 26.21
N VAL A 64 -12.21 31.88 25.07
CA VAL A 64 -11.67 33.25 24.98
C VAL A 64 -12.82 34.23 24.75
N ARG A 65 -13.05 35.15 25.70
CA ARG A 65 -13.86 36.35 25.46
C ARG A 65 -12.97 37.41 24.79
N TYR A 66 -13.36 37.88 23.62
CA TYR A 66 -12.65 38.95 22.91
C TYR A 66 -13.34 40.30 23.15
N GLU A 67 -12.65 41.20 23.85
CA GLU A 67 -12.95 42.64 23.78
C GLU A 67 -12.05 43.28 22.71
N ILE A 68 -12.67 43.96 21.74
CA ILE A 68 -11.97 44.62 20.63
C ILE A 68 -11.81 46.11 20.98
N ALA A 69 -10.56 46.61 21.01
CA ALA A 69 -10.27 48.04 21.03
C ALA A 69 -10.09 48.57 19.58
N PRO A 70 -10.50 49.83 19.28
CA PRO A 70 -10.53 50.35 17.92
C PRO A 70 -9.15 50.81 17.42
N VAL A 71 -8.87 50.61 16.12
CA VAL A 71 -7.64 51.04 15.43
C VAL A 71 -7.94 52.14 14.41
N THR A 72 -7.18 53.23 14.48
CA THR A 72 -7.19 54.39 13.58
C THR A 72 -6.31 54.14 12.33
N PRO A 73 -6.65 54.63 11.13
CA PRO A 73 -5.99 54.19 9.88
C PRO A 73 -4.84 55.12 9.46
N GLN A 74 -3.75 54.55 8.93
CA GLN A 74 -2.79 55.28 8.08
C GLN A 74 -2.45 54.54 6.78
N ALA A 75 -2.16 55.36 5.78
CA ALA A 75 -2.31 55.17 4.33
C ALA A 75 -1.43 54.09 3.68
N ARG A 76 -2.00 53.49 2.61
CA ARG A 76 -1.29 52.71 1.57
C ARG A 76 -0.75 53.62 0.47
N THR A 77 0.44 53.32 -0.03
CA THR A 77 0.88 53.64 -1.39
C THR A 77 1.00 52.33 -2.21
N GLN A 78 0.78 52.44 -3.52
CA GLN A 78 0.46 51.38 -4.49
C GLN A 78 1.70 50.85 -5.27
N ASN A 79 1.66 49.55 -5.63
CA ASN A 79 2.11 48.87 -6.89
C ASN A 79 3.61 48.90 -7.32
N PRO A 80 4.10 48.12 -8.33
CA PRO A 80 3.68 46.84 -8.96
C PRO A 80 4.84 45.82 -9.28
N VAL A 81 4.49 44.58 -9.66
CA VAL A 81 5.03 43.67 -10.72
C VAL A 81 6.58 43.53 -11.02
N GLN A 82 7.02 42.26 -11.15
CA GLN A 82 8.10 41.65 -12.00
C GLN A 82 9.56 41.40 -11.49
N ALA A 83 9.94 40.10 -11.60
CA ALA A 83 11.16 39.49 -12.18
C ALA A 83 12.60 39.66 -11.60
N GLN A 84 13.17 38.51 -11.20
CA GLN A 84 14.54 37.96 -11.38
C GLN A 84 15.84 38.66 -10.87
N SER A 85 16.68 37.80 -10.24
CA SER A 85 18.16 37.74 -10.14
C SER A 85 18.97 38.84 -9.40
N ASP A 86 19.64 38.48 -8.29
CA ASP A 86 21.09 38.14 -8.16
C ASP A 86 21.55 38.27 -6.67
N PRO A 87 22.53 37.48 -6.15
CA PRO A 87 22.84 37.32 -4.73
C PRO A 87 24.10 38.09 -4.26
N ASN A 88 24.27 38.11 -2.92
CA ASN A 88 25.39 38.62 -2.11
C ASN A 88 25.32 40.09 -1.66
N GLN A 89 25.08 40.28 -0.35
CA GLN A 89 26.03 40.90 0.60
C GLN A 89 25.42 40.93 2.03
N ASN A 90 26.10 40.28 2.98
CA ASN A 90 26.01 40.57 4.43
C ASN A 90 26.72 41.91 4.71
N PRO A 91 26.58 42.62 5.87
CA PRO A 91 26.21 42.07 7.19
C PRO A 91 25.31 42.93 8.10
N ILE A 92 24.67 42.24 9.05
CA ILE A 92 24.51 42.55 10.50
C ILE A 92 24.54 44.04 10.93
N ILE A 93 23.38 44.53 11.41
CA ILE A 93 23.28 45.60 12.41
C ILE A 93 22.29 45.15 13.50
N LYS A 94 22.77 45.04 14.75
CA LYS A 94 21.93 44.99 15.96
C LYS A 94 21.57 46.41 16.39
N PRO A 95 20.37 46.62 16.98
CA PRO A 95 20.33 47.40 18.22
C PRO A 95 19.49 46.78 19.34
N THR A 96 20.17 46.63 20.49
CA THR A 96 19.80 46.99 21.88
C THR A 96 18.37 46.89 22.42
N GLN A 97 18.31 46.22 23.59
CA GLN A 97 17.23 46.10 24.57
C GLN A 97 16.73 47.45 25.12
N ASN A 98 15.41 47.56 25.39
CA ASN A 98 14.84 47.64 26.76
C ASN A 98 13.39 48.15 26.74
N SER A 99 12.44 47.31 27.18
CA SER A 99 11.35 47.73 28.06
C SER A 99 10.73 46.50 28.74
N GLN A 100 10.43 46.67 30.02
CA GLN A 100 10.30 45.65 31.05
C GLN A 100 9.03 44.79 30.97
N GLN A 101 9.21 43.55 31.45
CA GLN A 101 8.24 42.47 31.60
C GLN A 101 7.21 42.75 32.69
N SER A 102 5.94 42.44 32.40
CA SER A 102 4.95 41.99 33.39
C SER A 102 4.77 40.47 33.22
N TYR A 103 4.96 39.74 34.31
CA TYR A 103 5.01 38.27 34.37
C TYR A 103 3.60 37.66 34.25
N LEU A 104 3.39 36.85 33.21
CA LEU A 104 2.37 35.78 33.14
C LEU A 104 3.13 34.44 33.07
N PRO A 105 2.67 33.37 33.74
CA PRO A 105 3.40 32.10 33.78
C PRO A 105 3.49 31.49 32.37
N ALA A 106 4.70 31.08 31.99
CA ALA A 106 4.99 30.44 30.71
C ALA A 106 4.25 29.09 30.61
N LEU A 107 3.34 29.00 29.64
CA LEU A 107 2.79 27.73 29.17
C LEU A 107 3.92 26.91 28.51
N PRO A 108 3.92 25.57 28.63
CA PRO A 108 4.89 24.74 27.93
C PRO A 108 4.72 24.94 26.42
N THR A 109 5.77 25.46 25.78
CA THR A 109 5.84 25.62 24.32
C THR A 109 6.00 24.25 23.67
N TYR A 110 4.88 23.60 23.37
CA TYR A 110 4.84 22.62 22.31
C TYR A 110 4.93 23.38 20.98
N GLY A 111 5.89 23.01 20.13
CA GLY A 111 6.25 23.74 18.91
C GLY A 111 5.04 24.00 18.02
N VAL A 112 4.63 25.27 17.92
CA VAL A 112 3.74 25.73 16.86
C VAL A 112 4.54 25.67 15.56
N PRO A 113 4.05 24.99 14.51
CA PRO A 113 4.73 24.99 13.22
C PRO A 113 4.84 26.43 12.69
N PRO A 114 5.97 26.84 12.07
CA PRO A 114 6.03 28.14 11.43
C PRO A 114 4.98 28.20 10.32
N THR A 115 4.22 29.29 10.29
CA THR A 115 3.26 29.60 9.21
C THR A 115 4.02 29.76 7.89
N ILE A 116 3.84 28.81 6.97
CA ILE A 116 4.31 28.93 5.58
C ILE A 116 3.16 29.52 4.76
N ALA A 117 3.39 30.67 4.13
CA ALA A 117 2.43 31.26 3.21
C ALA A 117 2.41 30.48 1.87
N PRO A 118 1.24 30.09 1.33
CA PRO A 118 1.14 29.47 0.01
C PRO A 118 1.67 30.41 -1.09
N GLY A 119 2.51 29.88 -2.00
CA GLY A 119 2.89 30.57 -3.24
C GLY A 119 4.23 31.32 -3.24
N VAL A 120 5.07 31.21 -2.20
CA VAL A 120 6.47 31.64 -2.29
C VAL A 120 7.32 30.46 -2.78
N PRO A 121 8.03 30.56 -3.91
CA PRO A 121 9.04 29.57 -4.27
C PRO A 121 10.02 29.45 -3.10
N ILE A 122 10.13 28.25 -2.54
CA ILE A 122 11.12 27.96 -1.52
C ILE A 122 12.47 28.13 -2.23
N ASN A 123 13.16 29.23 -1.96
CA ASN A 123 14.58 29.30 -2.30
C ASN A 123 15.21 28.06 -1.66
N PRO A 124 16.00 27.25 -2.41
CA PRO A 124 16.62 26.07 -1.83
C PRO A 124 17.33 26.52 -0.57
N ILE A 125 16.92 25.96 0.58
CA ILE A 125 17.72 26.03 1.79
C ILE A 125 19.12 25.61 1.34
N PRO A 126 20.17 26.41 1.58
CA PRO A 126 21.52 26.05 1.21
C PRO A 126 21.75 24.63 1.69
N THR A 127 22.00 23.74 0.74
CA THR A 127 22.27 22.34 1.00
C THR A 127 23.29 22.28 2.13
N VAL A 128 22.91 21.67 3.25
CA VAL A 128 23.87 20.82 3.95
C VAL A 128 23.66 19.46 3.30
N PRO A 129 24.48 19.07 2.31
CA PRO A 129 24.49 17.68 1.89
C PRO A 129 24.89 16.85 3.11
N GLY A 130 23.99 16.01 3.63
CA GLY A 130 24.34 14.97 4.58
C GLY A 130 23.89 15.12 6.03
N SER A 131 22.75 15.75 6.35
CA SER A 131 22.18 15.63 7.71
C SER A 131 20.73 15.15 7.82
N ASN A 132 20.18 14.52 6.78
CA ASN A 132 19.11 13.54 7.00
C ASN A 132 19.79 12.33 7.64
N SER A 133 19.28 11.90 8.80
CA SER A 133 19.94 10.93 9.68
C SER A 133 20.52 9.74 8.93
N THR A 134 21.84 9.57 8.99
CA THR A 134 22.59 8.40 8.51
C THR A 134 22.33 7.13 9.34
N VAL A 135 21.18 7.05 10.02
CA VAL A 135 20.82 5.91 10.85
C VAL A 135 20.07 4.93 9.96
N ASP A 136 20.86 4.11 9.27
CA ASP A 136 20.56 2.80 8.68
C ASP A 136 21.08 2.70 7.23
N SER A 137 22.38 2.43 7.11
CA SER A 137 23.08 2.25 5.83
C SER A 137 22.89 0.86 5.21
N THR A 138 21.88 0.09 5.62
CA THR A 138 21.58 -1.19 4.96
C THR A 138 20.79 -0.95 3.66
N ALA A 139 21.50 -0.44 2.64
CA ALA A 139 21.00 -0.38 1.28
C ALA A 139 20.87 -1.81 0.73
N TYR A 140 19.64 -2.27 0.52
CA TYR A 140 19.36 -3.56 -0.12
C TYR A 140 19.22 -3.37 -1.63
N PRO A 141 20.15 -3.87 -2.46
CA PRO A 141 19.99 -3.80 -3.91
C PRO A 141 18.86 -4.75 -4.35
N VAL A 142 17.82 -4.22 -4.97
CA VAL A 142 16.77 -5.03 -5.61
C VAL A 142 16.50 -4.51 -7.02
N ILE A 143 16.48 -5.44 -7.98
CA ILE A 143 16.05 -5.22 -9.36
C ILE A 143 14.53 -5.34 -9.36
N PHE A 144 13.83 -4.26 -9.72
CA PHE A 144 12.38 -4.23 -9.83
C PHE A 144 11.93 -4.87 -11.15
N ASP A 145 11.81 -6.20 -11.19
CA ASP A 145 11.30 -6.87 -12.38
C ASP A 145 9.76 -6.92 -12.41
N LYS A 146 9.25 -6.66 -13.62
CA LYS A 146 7.84 -6.43 -13.93
C LYS A 146 7.06 -7.74 -13.93
N PRO A 147 5.89 -7.83 -13.27
CA PRO A 147 4.89 -8.79 -13.70
C PRO A 147 4.37 -8.36 -15.10
N VAL A 148 4.53 -9.23 -16.09
CA VAL A 148 3.97 -9.02 -17.44
C VAL A 148 2.52 -9.52 -17.43
N TYR A 149 1.58 -8.63 -17.10
CA TYR A 149 0.16 -8.86 -17.37
C TYR A 149 -0.21 -8.16 -18.69
N THR A 150 -0.77 -8.93 -19.62
CA THR A 150 -1.20 -8.45 -20.95
C THR A 150 -2.72 -8.44 -21.13
N GLN A 151 -3.48 -8.82 -20.10
CA GLN A 151 -4.95 -8.77 -20.13
C GLN A 151 -5.47 -7.49 -19.47
N PRO A 152 -6.54 -6.87 -20.00
CA PRO A 152 -7.19 -5.75 -19.34
C PRO A 152 -7.76 -6.21 -17.99
N VAL A 153 -7.35 -5.55 -16.91
CA VAL A 153 -7.97 -5.75 -15.59
C VAL A 153 -9.35 -5.13 -15.64
N ALA A 154 -10.40 -5.89 -15.30
CA ALA A 154 -11.74 -5.32 -15.18
C ALA A 154 -11.79 -4.31 -14.01
N PRO A 155 -12.57 -3.23 -14.14
CA PRO A 155 -12.52 -2.10 -13.21
C PRO A 155 -12.92 -2.51 -11.79
N ILE A 156 -12.33 -1.84 -10.80
CA ILE A 156 -12.73 -1.98 -9.40
C ILE A 156 -14.10 -1.34 -9.20
N SER A 157 -14.97 -2.02 -8.45
CA SER A 157 -16.31 -1.54 -8.12
C SER A 157 -16.62 -1.73 -6.64
N VAL A 158 -17.70 -1.12 -6.16
CA VAL A 158 -18.19 -1.32 -4.79
C VAL A 158 -19.40 -2.25 -4.82
N LYS A 159 -19.32 -3.37 -4.10
CA LYS A 159 -20.44 -4.32 -3.93
C LYS A 159 -20.47 -4.81 -2.48
N ASN A 160 -21.66 -4.86 -1.89
CA ASN A 160 -21.89 -5.37 -0.53
C ASN A 160 -20.94 -4.76 0.53
N GLY A 161 -20.69 -3.44 0.45
CA GLY A 161 -19.80 -2.75 1.38
C GLY A 161 -18.31 -3.05 1.22
N GLN A 162 -17.90 -3.64 0.10
CA GLN A 162 -16.50 -3.94 -0.20
C GLN A 162 -16.11 -3.42 -1.57
N LEU A 163 -14.83 -3.07 -1.72
CA LEU A 163 -14.21 -2.96 -3.03
C LEU A 163 -14.05 -4.38 -3.59
N VAL A 164 -14.41 -4.58 -4.85
CA VAL A 164 -14.30 -5.87 -5.55
C VAL A 164 -13.68 -5.66 -6.92
N ASP A 165 -12.92 -6.65 -7.36
CA ASP A 165 -12.31 -6.65 -8.69
C ASP A 165 -13.27 -7.20 -9.77
N GLY A 166 -12.75 -7.37 -10.98
CA GLY A 166 -13.49 -7.84 -12.14
C GLY A 166 -14.18 -9.19 -12.02
N ILE A 167 -13.66 -10.09 -11.18
CA ILE A 167 -14.27 -11.40 -10.90
C ILE A 167 -15.24 -11.35 -9.70
N GLY A 168 -15.45 -10.17 -9.12
CA GLY A 168 -16.35 -9.95 -7.99
C GLY A 168 -15.78 -10.35 -6.64
N ALA A 169 -14.48 -10.65 -6.55
CA ALA A 169 -13.85 -11.00 -5.29
C ALA A 169 -13.27 -9.75 -4.61
N ARG A 170 -13.18 -9.77 -3.27
CA ARG A 170 -12.70 -8.62 -2.48
C ARG A 170 -11.35 -8.13 -3.01
N PHE A 171 -11.28 -6.83 -3.22
CA PHE A 171 -10.08 -6.09 -3.57
C PHE A 171 -9.62 -5.33 -2.34
N PHE A 172 -8.51 -5.77 -1.74
CA PHE A 172 -7.87 -5.03 -0.65
C PHE A 172 -7.01 -3.92 -1.25
N LEU A 173 -7.33 -2.67 -0.90
CA LEU A 173 -6.64 -1.50 -1.39
C LEU A 173 -5.27 -1.42 -0.72
N ALA A 174 -4.24 -1.83 -1.46
CA ALA A 174 -2.84 -1.77 -1.09
C ALA A 174 -2.21 -0.55 -1.76
N GLY A 175 -2.52 0.63 -1.22
CA GLY A 175 -2.23 1.91 -1.82
C GLY A 175 -0.93 2.56 -1.34
N VAL A 176 -0.37 3.43 -2.18
CA VAL A 176 0.70 4.37 -1.79
C VAL A 176 0.45 5.76 -2.38
N ASN A 177 0.72 6.81 -1.60
CA ASN A 177 0.65 8.19 -2.08
C ASN A 177 1.90 8.56 -2.89
N TYR A 178 1.73 9.34 -3.96
CA TYR A 178 2.82 9.78 -4.84
C TYR A 178 2.67 11.23 -5.30
N GLU A 179 3.57 12.07 -4.81
CA GLU A 179 3.68 13.51 -5.14
C GLU A 179 4.73 13.82 -6.21
N GLY A 180 5.42 12.79 -6.70
CA GLY A 180 6.58 12.91 -7.59
C GLY A 180 7.84 12.29 -7.01
N ALA A 181 8.90 12.26 -7.82
CA ALA A 181 10.22 11.83 -7.38
C ALA A 181 10.79 12.78 -6.32
N THR A 182 11.76 12.27 -5.54
CA THR A 182 12.35 12.91 -4.35
C THR A 182 12.77 14.38 -4.53
N ASP A 183 13.24 14.78 -5.71
CA ASP A 183 13.74 16.12 -6.03
C ASP A 183 12.68 17.07 -6.65
N ARG A 184 11.46 16.59 -6.84
CA ARG A 184 10.40 17.31 -7.58
C ARG A 184 8.98 17.02 -7.09
N ALA A 185 8.84 16.62 -5.83
CA ALA A 185 7.54 16.46 -5.20
C ALA A 185 6.72 17.78 -5.28
N TRP A 186 5.41 17.68 -5.49
CA TRP A 186 4.46 18.79 -5.72
C TRP A 186 4.66 19.65 -6.97
N VAL A 187 5.75 19.43 -7.70
CA VAL A 187 6.07 20.15 -8.95
C VAL A 187 6.33 19.19 -10.11
N MET A 188 6.02 17.90 -9.94
CA MET A 188 6.26 16.86 -10.95
C MET A 188 5.54 17.15 -12.27
N TRP A 189 4.46 17.93 -12.25
CA TRP A 189 3.70 18.29 -13.44
C TRP A 189 4.28 19.47 -14.21
N ASN A 190 5.22 20.24 -13.64
CA ASN A 190 5.83 21.39 -14.31
C ASN A 190 6.52 20.95 -15.61
N ASN A 191 6.43 21.75 -16.67
CA ASN A 191 6.93 21.40 -18.00
C ASN A 191 8.42 21.03 -18.02
N ASP A 192 9.22 21.67 -17.15
CA ASP A 192 10.65 21.45 -16.98
C ASP A 192 11.01 20.37 -15.94
N ARG A 193 10.01 19.77 -15.29
CA ARG A 193 10.17 18.76 -14.23
C ARG A 193 9.50 17.43 -14.55
N PHE A 194 8.51 17.40 -15.43
CA PHE A 194 7.79 16.20 -15.80
C PHE A 194 8.70 15.18 -16.49
N ASP A 195 8.87 14.03 -15.85
CA ASP A 195 9.81 12.99 -16.28
C ASP A 195 9.16 11.60 -16.18
N PRO A 196 8.68 11.06 -17.31
CA PRO A 196 8.10 9.72 -17.37
C PRO A 196 9.05 8.59 -16.94
N ALA A 197 10.37 8.76 -17.09
CA ALA A 197 11.32 7.71 -16.74
C ALA A 197 11.46 7.56 -15.22
N LEU A 198 11.44 8.68 -14.49
CA LEU A 198 11.41 8.65 -13.03
C LEU A 198 10.10 8.07 -12.50
N ILE A 199 8.96 8.48 -13.07
CA ILE A 199 7.65 7.93 -12.70
C ILE A 199 7.60 6.42 -12.96
N GLN A 200 8.14 5.95 -14.10
CA GLN A 200 8.25 4.53 -14.40
C GLN A 200 9.10 3.78 -13.38
N LYS A 201 10.22 4.36 -12.94
CA LYS A 201 11.08 3.75 -11.91
C LYS A 201 10.34 3.64 -10.57
N ASP A 202 9.64 4.69 -10.17
CA ASP A 202 8.89 4.72 -8.92
C ASP A 202 7.69 3.76 -8.95
N PHE A 203 6.95 3.70 -10.07
CA PHE A 203 5.83 2.75 -10.23
C PHE A 203 6.30 1.29 -10.26
N ALA A 204 7.45 1.00 -10.86
CA ALA A 204 8.05 -0.33 -10.77
C ALA A 204 8.39 -0.69 -9.31
N ALA A 205 8.91 0.26 -8.53
CA ALA A 205 9.18 0.07 -7.11
C ALA A 205 7.89 -0.19 -6.31
N ALA A 206 6.83 0.59 -6.53
CA ALA A 206 5.53 0.35 -5.89
C ALA A 206 5.01 -1.08 -6.18
N THR A 207 5.04 -1.50 -7.44
CA THR A 207 4.60 -2.84 -7.85
C THR A 207 5.41 -3.94 -7.17
N ALA A 208 6.74 -3.78 -7.10
CA ALA A 208 7.61 -4.74 -6.44
C ALA A 208 7.36 -4.85 -4.93
N GLY A 209 6.96 -3.74 -4.29
CA GLY A 209 6.51 -3.69 -2.90
C GLY A 209 5.18 -4.40 -2.66
N GLY A 210 4.47 -4.80 -3.72
CA GLY A 210 3.14 -5.42 -3.64
C GLY A 210 2.01 -4.41 -3.60
N TYR A 211 2.27 -3.12 -3.84
CA TYR A 211 1.22 -2.13 -3.97
C TYR A 211 0.46 -2.34 -5.28
N ASN A 212 -0.86 -2.16 -5.23
CA ASN A 212 -1.75 -2.34 -6.37
C ASN A 212 -2.38 -1.02 -6.85
N THR A 213 -2.25 0.05 -6.06
CA THR A 213 -2.86 1.35 -6.36
C THR A 213 -1.93 2.49 -5.97
N VAL A 214 -1.91 3.56 -6.76
CA VAL A 214 -1.21 4.81 -6.45
C VAL A 214 -2.22 5.95 -6.40
N ARG A 215 -2.16 6.76 -5.33
CA ARG A 215 -2.91 8.01 -5.22
C ARG A 215 -2.02 9.15 -5.73
N ILE A 216 -2.52 9.91 -6.71
CA ILE A 216 -1.82 11.03 -7.36
C ILE A 216 -2.71 12.27 -7.38
N PHE A 217 -2.10 13.45 -7.53
CA PHE A 217 -2.76 14.72 -7.26
C PHE A 217 -2.82 15.62 -8.49
N VAL A 218 -3.98 16.22 -8.74
CA VAL A 218 -4.14 17.30 -9.72
C VAL A 218 -3.67 18.61 -9.10
N GLN A 219 -2.44 18.99 -9.44
CA GLN A 219 -1.79 20.23 -9.02
C GLN A 219 -1.94 21.34 -10.06
N THR A 220 -1.54 22.56 -9.70
CA THR A 220 -1.70 23.79 -10.50
C THR A 220 -1.33 23.63 -11.98
N GLN A 221 -0.14 23.10 -12.30
CA GLN A 221 0.26 22.96 -13.70
C GLN A 221 -0.64 21.96 -14.46
N LEU A 222 -0.92 20.79 -13.87
CA LEU A 222 -1.76 19.79 -14.53
C LEU A 222 -3.20 20.29 -14.72
N ARG A 223 -3.74 21.03 -13.74
CA ARG A 223 -5.04 21.72 -13.88
C ARG A 223 -5.04 22.64 -15.09
N ASP A 224 -4.02 23.47 -15.25
CA ASP A 224 -3.93 24.44 -16.35
C ASP A 224 -3.80 23.76 -17.72
N ASP A 225 -3.10 22.63 -17.78
CA ASP A 225 -2.99 21.81 -18.99
C ASP A 225 -4.37 21.21 -19.35
N ILE A 226 -5.07 20.60 -18.37
CA ILE A 226 -6.42 20.05 -18.55
C ILE A 226 -7.42 21.11 -19.04
N LEU A 227 -7.38 22.31 -18.46
CA LEU A 227 -8.28 23.42 -18.86
C LEU A 227 -8.03 23.90 -20.29
N LYS A 228 -6.84 23.65 -20.85
CA LYS A 228 -6.48 23.90 -22.26
C LYS A 228 -6.79 22.70 -23.17
N GLY A 229 -7.27 21.58 -22.61
CA GLY A 229 -7.48 20.34 -23.34
C GLY A 229 -6.22 19.49 -23.52
N ASP A 230 -5.12 19.82 -22.84
CA ASP A 230 -3.89 19.02 -22.87
C ASP A 230 -3.89 17.99 -21.74
N PHE A 231 -4.13 16.74 -22.10
CA PHE A 231 -4.10 15.59 -21.19
C PHE A 231 -2.81 14.75 -21.31
N SER A 232 -1.82 15.21 -22.12
CA SER A 232 -0.67 14.39 -22.50
C SER A 232 0.12 13.82 -21.31
N LYS A 233 0.31 14.62 -20.25
CA LYS A 233 1.01 14.20 -19.03
C LYS A 233 0.23 13.15 -18.24
N LEU A 234 -1.07 13.38 -18.01
CA LEU A 234 -1.91 12.45 -17.25
C LEU A 234 -2.15 11.15 -18.03
N ASP A 235 -2.34 11.23 -19.35
CA ASP A 235 -2.37 10.07 -20.24
C ASP A 235 -1.08 9.26 -20.13
N LYS A 236 0.08 9.93 -20.09
CA LYS A 236 1.36 9.25 -19.93
C LYS A 236 1.49 8.58 -18.56
N VAL A 237 1.07 9.23 -17.46
CA VAL A 237 1.10 8.62 -16.12
C VAL A 237 0.19 7.39 -16.06
N LEU A 238 -1.00 7.43 -16.64
CA LEU A 238 -1.90 6.28 -16.71
C LEU A 238 -1.35 5.14 -17.57
N GLU A 239 -0.67 5.45 -18.68
CA GLU A 239 0.05 4.46 -19.48
C GLU A 239 1.11 3.73 -18.64
N LEU A 240 1.89 4.49 -17.87
CA LEU A 240 2.90 3.95 -16.97
C LEU A 240 2.26 3.10 -15.87
N ALA A 241 1.19 3.58 -15.23
CA ALA A 241 0.45 2.83 -14.21
C ALA A 241 -0.02 1.48 -14.75
N ARG A 242 -0.65 1.48 -15.94
CA ARG A 242 -1.06 0.27 -16.66
C ARG A 242 0.12 -0.67 -16.91
N SER A 243 1.26 -0.15 -17.39
CA SER A 243 2.44 -0.98 -17.70
C SER A 243 3.09 -1.62 -16.48
N ASN A 244 2.76 -1.13 -15.28
CA ASN A 244 3.20 -1.66 -14.00
C ASN A 244 2.06 -2.35 -13.23
N ASN A 245 0.89 -2.51 -13.83
CA ASN A 245 -0.29 -3.10 -13.18
C ASN A 245 -0.73 -2.36 -11.90
N LEU A 246 -0.69 -1.03 -11.94
CA LEU A 246 -1.15 -0.15 -10.86
C LEU A 246 -2.42 0.55 -11.26
N PHE A 247 -3.40 0.54 -10.37
CA PHE A 247 -4.54 1.44 -10.44
C PHE A 247 -4.18 2.86 -9.99
N ILE A 248 -4.90 3.85 -10.50
CA ILE A 248 -4.78 5.25 -10.08
C ILE A 248 -6.05 5.69 -9.36
N LEU A 249 -5.89 6.20 -8.14
CA LEU A 249 -6.87 7.09 -7.52
C LEU A 249 -6.40 8.52 -7.77
N LEU A 250 -7.21 9.29 -8.50
CA LEU A 250 -6.86 10.67 -8.84
C LEU A 250 -7.54 11.63 -7.86
N THR A 251 -6.72 12.32 -7.06
CA THR A 251 -7.17 13.34 -6.13
C THR A 251 -7.23 14.70 -6.81
N PHE A 252 -8.41 15.32 -6.78
CA PHE A 252 -8.63 16.64 -7.34
C PHE A 252 -8.19 17.76 -6.38
N ALA A 253 -8.05 18.96 -6.94
CA ALA A 253 -7.97 20.22 -6.18
C ALA A 253 -6.83 20.30 -5.15
N ASP A 254 -5.63 19.84 -5.51
CA ASP A 254 -4.40 20.05 -4.74
C ASP A 254 -3.76 21.41 -5.13
N TYR A 255 -4.54 22.47 -4.96
CA TYR A 255 -4.21 23.87 -5.21
C TYR A 255 -5.26 24.79 -4.55
N ASP A 256 -4.92 26.08 -4.40
CA ASP A 256 -5.83 27.07 -3.81
C ASP A 256 -6.92 27.51 -4.80
N GLU A 257 -8.12 26.95 -4.65
CA GLU A 257 -9.32 27.38 -5.36
C GLU A 257 -10.56 27.08 -4.51
N MET A 258 -11.39 28.11 -4.33
CA MET A 258 -12.57 28.08 -3.47
C MET A 258 -13.88 28.08 -4.27
N ASP A 259 -13.84 28.38 -5.57
CA ASP A 259 -15.00 28.38 -6.44
C ASP A 259 -15.31 26.98 -6.98
N LEU A 260 -16.39 26.38 -6.46
CA LEU A 260 -16.79 25.02 -6.83
C LEU A 260 -17.17 24.90 -8.31
N ARG A 261 -17.55 26.00 -8.99
CA ARG A 261 -17.83 26.00 -10.44
C ARG A 261 -16.57 25.76 -11.25
N LYS A 262 -15.42 26.26 -10.78
CA LYS A 262 -14.13 26.05 -11.45
C LYS A 262 -13.56 24.68 -11.13
N LEU A 263 -13.65 24.23 -9.87
CA LEU A 263 -13.22 22.88 -9.48
C LEU A 263 -14.00 21.81 -10.25
N SER A 264 -15.32 21.91 -10.26
CA SER A 264 -16.17 20.94 -10.95
C SER A 264 -15.95 20.87 -12.46
N LYS A 265 -15.52 21.97 -13.10
CA LYS A 265 -15.15 21.98 -14.52
C LYS A 265 -13.97 21.04 -14.80
N VAL A 266 -12.93 21.07 -13.96
CA VAL A 266 -11.77 20.17 -14.09
C VAL A 266 -12.21 18.73 -13.86
N ASN A 267 -13.02 18.49 -12.82
CA ASN A 267 -13.53 17.16 -12.49
C ASN A 267 -14.33 16.55 -13.64
N ALA A 268 -15.21 17.34 -14.29
CA ALA A 268 -16.02 16.90 -15.42
C ALA A 268 -15.16 16.55 -16.65
N LEU A 269 -14.18 17.40 -17.00
CA LEU A 269 -13.27 17.16 -18.13
C LEU A 269 -12.47 15.86 -17.94
N VAL A 270 -11.98 15.61 -16.72
CA VAL A 270 -11.28 14.36 -16.39
C VAL A 270 -12.22 13.16 -16.45
N ALA A 271 -13.42 13.26 -15.88
CA ALA A 271 -14.41 12.18 -15.90
C ALA A 271 -14.81 11.80 -17.34
N GLU A 272 -15.04 12.79 -18.20
CA GLU A 272 -15.33 12.60 -19.64
C GLU A 272 -14.18 11.87 -20.35
N ARG A 273 -12.93 12.29 -20.11
CA ARG A 273 -11.74 11.71 -20.74
C ARG A 273 -11.50 10.26 -20.33
N TYR A 274 -11.71 9.93 -19.05
CA TYR A 274 -11.27 8.66 -18.44
C TYR A 274 -12.41 7.68 -18.08
N VAL A 275 -13.66 7.95 -18.50
CA VAL A 275 -14.80 7.05 -18.24
C VAL A 275 -14.56 5.59 -18.67
N ASN A 276 -13.85 5.35 -19.77
CA ASN A 276 -13.56 3.99 -20.28
C ASN A 276 -12.16 3.47 -19.92
N GLN A 277 -11.47 4.09 -18.95
CA GLN A 277 -10.08 3.77 -18.61
C GLN A 277 -10.03 2.86 -17.39
N PRO A 278 -9.74 1.54 -17.55
CA PRO A 278 -9.91 0.57 -16.48
C PRO A 278 -8.88 0.70 -15.34
N TYR A 279 -7.72 1.31 -15.61
CA TYR A 279 -6.69 1.56 -14.60
C TYR A 279 -6.93 2.85 -13.80
N MET A 280 -7.94 3.65 -14.16
CA MET A 280 -8.44 4.69 -13.27
C MET A 280 -9.40 4.03 -12.29
N LEU A 281 -8.95 3.77 -11.06
CA LEU A 281 -9.80 3.19 -10.00
C LEU A 281 -10.94 4.12 -9.66
N GLY A 282 -10.69 5.42 -9.57
CA GLY A 282 -11.70 6.37 -9.16
C GLY A 282 -11.15 7.75 -8.88
N TYR A 283 -11.97 8.54 -8.20
CA TYR A 283 -11.68 9.95 -7.93
C TYR A 283 -11.77 10.25 -6.44
N ASP A 284 -10.82 11.03 -5.93
CA ASP A 284 -10.89 11.66 -4.62
C ASP A 284 -11.22 13.14 -4.84
N LEU A 285 -12.34 13.61 -4.28
CA LEU A 285 -12.89 14.93 -4.58
C LEU A 285 -11.98 16.08 -4.14
N LYS A 286 -11.20 15.88 -3.06
CA LYS A 286 -10.20 16.84 -2.58
C LYS A 286 -9.33 16.20 -1.50
N ASN A 287 -8.05 16.56 -1.49
CA ASN A 287 -7.16 16.29 -0.37
C ASN A 287 -7.51 17.15 0.86
N GLU A 288 -7.77 16.53 2.01
CA GLU A 288 -8.01 17.16 3.31
C GLU A 288 -8.98 18.36 3.32
N PRO A 289 -10.20 18.24 2.75
CA PRO A 289 -11.21 19.28 2.90
C PRO A 289 -11.50 19.51 4.39
N ASN A 290 -11.58 20.78 4.75
CA ASN A 290 -11.80 21.25 6.12
C ASN A 290 -12.92 22.30 6.11
N PHE A 291 -13.15 22.98 7.24
CA PHE A 291 -14.25 23.94 7.36
C PHE A 291 -14.22 25.02 6.26
N VAL A 292 -13.06 25.61 5.95
CA VAL A 292 -12.99 26.66 4.92
C VAL A 292 -13.35 26.11 3.54
N HIS A 293 -12.87 24.91 3.20
CA HIS A 293 -13.15 24.27 1.91
C HIS A 293 -14.62 23.88 1.70
N ILE A 294 -15.40 23.75 2.77
CA ILE A 294 -16.79 23.31 2.74
C ILE A 294 -17.73 24.50 2.99
N ALA A 295 -17.60 25.14 4.15
CA ALA A 295 -18.47 26.25 4.56
C ALA A 295 -18.03 27.60 3.97
N GLY A 296 -16.73 27.76 3.72
CA GLY A 296 -16.13 28.96 3.13
C GLY A 296 -16.07 28.95 1.59
N ALA A 297 -16.51 27.87 0.94
CA ALA A 297 -16.50 27.74 -0.51
C ALA A 297 -17.50 28.66 -1.21
N ILE A 298 -17.20 29.05 -2.45
CA ILE A 298 -18.12 29.77 -3.32
C ILE A 298 -18.92 28.72 -4.10
N TYR A 299 -20.20 28.59 -3.73
CA TYR A 299 -21.14 27.67 -4.36
C TYR A 299 -21.75 28.27 -5.64
N PRO A 300 -22.26 27.43 -6.56
CA PRO A 300 -23.11 27.92 -7.65
C PRO A 300 -24.32 28.69 -7.10
N ASP A 301 -24.73 29.76 -7.76
CA ASP A 301 -25.81 30.66 -7.29
C ASP A 301 -27.14 29.94 -7.00
N SER A 302 -27.38 28.78 -7.63
CA SER A 302 -28.56 27.94 -7.41
C SER A 302 -28.50 27.08 -6.14
N VAL A 303 -27.38 27.08 -5.41
CA VAL A 303 -27.13 26.24 -4.24
C VAL A 303 -26.94 27.13 -3.03
N GLN A 304 -27.74 26.91 -1.99
CA GLN A 304 -27.64 27.64 -0.71
C GLN A 304 -27.35 26.66 0.42
N PRO A 305 -26.07 26.46 0.79
CA PRO A 305 -25.72 25.54 1.86
C PRO A 305 -26.14 26.11 3.23
N PRO A 306 -26.65 25.29 4.17
CA PRO A 306 -27.14 25.75 5.46
C PRO A 306 -26.18 26.65 6.26
N PHE A 307 -24.86 26.38 6.22
CA PHE A 307 -23.84 27.20 6.91
C PHE A 307 -23.65 28.60 6.31
N GLN A 308 -24.18 28.86 5.11
CA GLN A 308 -24.20 30.19 4.49
C GLN A 308 -25.60 30.83 4.54
N THR A 309 -26.42 30.43 5.51
CA THR A 309 -27.75 31.01 5.77
C THR A 309 -27.87 31.53 7.20
N ASP A 310 -28.97 32.22 7.52
CA ASP A 310 -29.23 32.71 8.87
C ASP A 310 -29.79 31.66 9.84
N LEU A 311 -29.90 30.38 9.42
CA LEU A 311 -30.47 29.28 10.21
C LEU A 311 -29.83 29.17 11.60
N LEU A 312 -28.50 29.06 11.65
CA LEU A 312 -27.79 28.83 12.92
C LEU A 312 -27.86 30.03 13.85
N ILE A 313 -27.88 31.25 13.30
CA ILE A 313 -28.01 32.48 14.10
C ILE A 313 -29.41 32.56 14.71
N LYS A 314 -30.46 32.23 13.95
CA LYS A 314 -31.84 32.18 14.45
C LYS A 314 -32.03 31.12 15.55
N THR A 315 -31.35 29.98 15.45
CA THR A 315 -31.49 28.88 16.40
C THR A 315 -30.61 29.05 17.65
N TYR A 316 -29.34 29.39 17.46
CA TYR A 316 -28.33 29.39 18.54
C TYR A 316 -27.96 30.79 19.02
N GLY A 317 -28.42 31.84 18.35
CA GLY A 317 -28.05 33.24 18.60
C GLY A 317 -26.75 33.65 17.89
N GLU A 318 -26.56 34.95 17.73
CA GLU A 318 -25.34 35.51 17.15
C GLU A 318 -24.14 35.28 18.09
N ARG A 319 -23.02 34.80 17.54
CA ARG A 319 -21.72 34.65 18.21
C ARG A 319 -20.72 35.73 17.79
N MET A 320 -20.83 36.18 16.55
CA MET A 320 -19.95 37.20 15.98
C MET A 320 -20.78 38.13 15.10
N ASN A 321 -20.85 39.41 15.45
CA ASN A 321 -21.56 40.40 14.62
C ASN A 321 -20.86 40.63 13.28
N GLN A 322 -21.57 41.26 12.33
CA GLN A 322 -21.10 41.50 10.96
C GLN A 322 -19.71 42.15 10.90
N THR A 323 -19.50 43.24 11.64
CA THR A 323 -18.22 43.96 11.66
C THR A 323 -17.09 43.09 12.20
N ALA A 324 -17.34 42.34 13.27
CA ALA A 324 -16.37 41.41 13.84
C ALA A 324 -16.06 40.26 12.88
N ALA A 325 -17.05 39.73 12.16
CA ALA A 325 -16.86 38.69 11.15
C ALA A 325 -15.99 39.19 9.99
N ASP A 326 -16.27 40.38 9.46
CA ASP A 326 -15.46 40.96 8.40
C ASP A 326 -14.02 41.28 8.83
N ALA A 327 -13.82 41.67 10.09
CA ALA A 327 -12.49 41.85 10.66
C ALA A 327 -11.78 40.50 10.85
N TYR A 328 -12.45 39.50 11.43
CA TYR A 328 -11.91 38.17 11.69
C TYR A 328 -11.43 37.51 10.40
N ARG A 329 -12.24 37.52 9.34
CA ARG A 329 -11.91 36.92 8.03
C ARG A 329 -10.68 37.54 7.35
N ARG A 330 -10.27 38.76 7.74
CA ARG A 330 -9.06 39.43 7.25
C ARG A 330 -7.81 39.09 8.07
N THR A 331 -7.97 38.44 9.22
CA THR A 331 -6.83 37.92 9.98
C THR A 331 -6.26 36.68 9.31
N ASN A 332 -5.01 36.33 9.62
CA ASN A 332 -4.41 35.10 9.11
C ASN A 332 -5.23 33.86 9.50
N VAL A 333 -5.72 33.80 10.74
CA VAL A 333 -6.54 32.68 11.22
C VAL A 333 -7.87 32.63 10.49
N GLY A 334 -8.61 33.74 10.45
CA GLY A 334 -9.93 33.78 9.80
C GLY A 334 -9.89 33.54 8.29
N TRP A 335 -8.78 33.89 7.63
CA TRP A 335 -8.57 33.56 6.22
C TRP A 335 -8.50 32.03 6.02
N HIS A 336 -7.78 31.30 6.88
CA HIS A 336 -7.63 29.84 6.79
C HIS A 336 -8.85 29.06 7.33
N THR A 337 -9.78 29.71 8.05
CA THR A 337 -10.92 29.02 8.68
C THR A 337 -12.26 29.33 8.02
N VAL A 338 -12.55 30.59 7.69
CA VAL A 338 -13.83 31.02 7.10
C VAL A 338 -13.67 31.48 5.65
N GLY A 339 -12.47 31.96 5.28
CA GLY A 339 -12.16 32.42 3.93
C GLY A 339 -12.54 33.87 3.68
N ALA A 340 -11.59 34.63 3.12
CA ALA A 340 -11.83 36.01 2.70
C ALA A 340 -12.58 36.12 1.36
N ALA A 341 -12.71 35.01 0.63
CA ALA A 341 -13.28 34.98 -0.72
C ALA A 341 -14.82 35.11 -0.75
N LEU A 342 -15.50 34.78 0.34
CA LEU A 342 -16.95 35.00 0.47
C LEU A 342 -17.27 36.49 0.53
N ASP A 343 -18.43 36.87 -0.02
CA ASP A 343 -18.98 38.20 0.23
C ASP A 343 -19.22 38.43 1.73
N SER A 344 -19.38 39.70 2.11
CA SER A 344 -19.51 40.12 3.51
C SER A 344 -20.66 39.40 4.23
N ARG A 345 -21.80 39.19 3.57
CA ARG A 345 -22.98 38.59 4.20
C ARG A 345 -22.82 37.09 4.38
N LEU A 346 -22.39 36.36 3.34
CA LEU A 346 -22.15 34.92 3.45
C LEU A 346 -20.99 34.63 4.42
N GLY A 347 -19.95 35.45 4.40
CA GLY A 347 -18.83 35.37 5.34
C GLY A 347 -19.26 35.56 6.79
N TYR A 348 -20.25 36.41 7.06
CA TYR A 348 -20.83 36.57 8.40
C TYR A 348 -21.58 35.32 8.88
N TYR A 349 -22.36 34.68 8.01
CA TYR A 349 -23.03 33.42 8.35
C TYR A 349 -22.03 32.30 8.62
N ALA A 350 -21.04 32.13 7.73
CA ALA A 350 -19.99 31.13 7.87
C ALA A 350 -19.12 31.36 9.12
N ALA A 351 -18.84 32.62 9.49
CA ALA A 351 -18.10 32.94 10.72
C ALA A 351 -18.87 32.53 11.99
N ASN A 352 -20.19 32.76 12.03
CA ASN A 352 -21.01 32.29 13.16
C ASN A 352 -21.08 30.76 13.20
N ALA A 353 -21.19 30.09 12.05
CA ALA A 353 -21.14 28.64 11.96
C ALA A 353 -19.79 28.07 12.44
N TYR A 354 -18.68 28.76 12.15
CA TYR A 354 -17.35 28.35 12.59
C TYR A 354 -17.22 28.38 14.12
N VAL A 355 -17.72 29.43 14.78
CA VAL A 355 -17.69 29.49 16.25
C VAL A 355 -18.51 28.36 16.88
N LEU A 356 -19.68 28.04 16.32
CA LEU A 356 -20.50 26.91 16.79
C LEU A 356 -19.82 25.55 16.51
N TYR A 357 -19.08 25.42 15.42
CA TYR A 357 -18.28 24.24 15.12
C TYR A 357 -17.20 24.01 16.17
N GLU A 358 -16.48 25.06 16.58
CA GLU A 358 -15.48 24.98 17.66
C GLU A 358 -16.13 24.64 19.02
N GLU A 359 -17.28 25.25 19.34
CA GLU A 359 -18.05 24.91 20.55
C GLU A 359 -18.48 23.43 20.55
N TYR A 360 -18.95 22.91 19.41
CA TYR A 360 -19.30 21.50 19.26
C TYR A 360 -18.08 20.59 19.48
N LEU A 361 -16.93 20.91 18.88
CA LEU A 361 -15.71 20.11 19.04
C LEU A 361 -15.24 20.09 20.49
N GLY A 362 -15.35 21.20 21.21
CA GLY A 362 -15.03 21.30 22.63
C GLY A 362 -15.92 20.39 23.50
N ASP A 363 -17.23 20.40 23.26
CA ASP A 363 -18.18 19.51 23.92
C ASP A 363 -17.89 18.03 23.59
N ALA A 364 -17.66 17.74 22.31
CA ALA A 364 -17.38 16.38 21.83
C ALA A 364 -16.13 15.80 22.47
N SER A 365 -15.05 16.59 22.53
CA SER A 365 -13.79 16.22 23.16
C SER A 365 -13.98 15.95 24.65
N THR A 366 -14.62 16.88 25.36
CA THR A 366 -14.90 16.74 26.81
C THR A 366 -15.73 15.48 27.10
N TRP A 367 -16.76 15.23 26.29
CA TRP A 367 -17.60 14.04 26.43
C TRP A 367 -16.84 12.75 26.11
N ALA A 368 -16.04 12.73 25.04
CA ALA A 368 -15.27 11.56 24.63
C ALA A 368 -14.26 11.15 25.71
N VAL A 369 -13.52 12.11 26.27
CA VAL A 369 -12.59 11.88 27.39
C VAL A 369 -13.33 11.34 28.60
N LYS A 370 -14.45 11.95 28.99
CA LYS A 370 -15.26 11.51 30.14
C LYS A 370 -15.78 10.08 30.00
N ASN A 371 -16.12 9.66 28.78
CA ASN A 371 -16.75 8.37 28.51
C ASN A 371 -15.79 7.30 27.98
N GLY A 372 -14.49 7.62 27.84
CA GLY A 372 -13.49 6.67 27.34
C GLY A 372 -13.79 6.18 25.92
N THR A 373 -14.22 7.09 25.04
CA THR A 373 -14.70 6.77 23.69
C THR A 373 -14.25 7.81 22.66
N THR A 374 -14.75 7.76 21.43
CA THR A 374 -14.35 8.70 20.36
C THR A 374 -15.27 9.90 20.26
N THR A 375 -14.76 11.01 19.71
CA THR A 375 -15.59 12.18 19.35
C THR A 375 -16.63 11.86 18.27
N LEU A 376 -16.45 10.77 17.51
CA LEU A 376 -17.42 10.29 16.52
C LEU A 376 -18.64 9.64 17.20
N ASP A 377 -18.43 8.96 18.34
CA ASP A 377 -19.51 8.36 19.10
C ASP A 377 -20.38 9.44 19.78
N TYR A 378 -19.78 10.56 20.18
CA TYR A 378 -20.53 11.73 20.70
C TYR A 378 -21.59 12.21 19.71
N MET A 379 -21.30 12.24 18.41
CA MET A 379 -22.24 12.71 17.40
C MET A 379 -23.60 11.97 17.44
N SER A 380 -23.59 10.69 17.85
CA SER A 380 -24.80 9.87 17.96
C SER A 380 -25.39 9.83 19.37
N SER A 381 -24.77 10.52 20.34
CA SER A 381 -25.20 10.48 21.74
C SER A 381 -26.46 11.33 21.98
N PRO A 382 -27.28 11.00 22.99
CA PRO A 382 -28.45 11.81 23.36
C PRO A 382 -28.09 13.28 23.67
N GLU A 383 -26.92 13.54 24.26
CA GLU A 383 -26.45 14.89 24.58
C GLU A 383 -26.17 15.71 23.32
N ALA A 384 -25.50 15.12 22.32
CA ALA A 384 -25.29 15.79 21.04
C ALA A 384 -26.62 15.98 20.29
N GLN A 385 -27.49 14.97 20.28
CA GLN A 385 -28.81 15.07 19.64
C GLN A 385 -29.75 16.06 20.34
N GLY A 386 -29.57 16.32 21.64
CA GLY A 386 -30.32 17.33 22.37
C GLY A 386 -29.85 18.75 22.12
N LYS A 387 -28.53 19.00 22.17
CA LYS A 387 -27.96 20.36 22.04
C LYS A 387 -27.66 20.75 20.59
N TRP A 388 -27.09 19.83 19.83
CA TRP A 388 -26.42 20.13 18.55
C TRP A 388 -27.17 19.64 17.32
N LYS A 389 -28.39 19.11 17.46
CA LYS A 389 -29.12 18.53 16.32
C LYS A 389 -29.25 19.46 15.12
N VAL A 390 -29.69 20.72 15.32
CA VAL A 390 -29.84 21.67 14.20
C VAL A 390 -28.49 22.00 13.57
N PHE A 391 -27.44 22.14 14.39
CA PHE A 391 -26.08 22.34 13.89
C PHE A 391 -25.57 21.14 13.08
N LEU A 392 -25.76 19.91 13.57
CA LEU A 392 -25.36 18.68 12.89
C LEU A 392 -26.12 18.47 11.58
N ASP A 393 -27.43 18.72 11.57
CA ASP A 393 -28.26 18.65 10.36
C ASP A 393 -27.79 19.70 9.33
N ALA A 394 -27.46 20.92 9.77
CA ALA A 394 -26.93 21.97 8.91
C ALA A 394 -25.51 21.67 8.38
N ALA A 395 -24.65 21.07 9.21
CA ALA A 395 -23.31 20.62 8.80
C ALA A 395 -23.43 19.54 7.73
N ASN A 396 -24.31 18.56 7.96
CA ASN A 396 -24.59 17.48 7.02
C ASN A 396 -25.15 18.00 5.70
N GLY A 397 -26.12 18.91 5.73
CA GLY A 397 -26.69 19.52 4.52
C GLY A 397 -25.67 20.37 3.74
N THR A 398 -24.77 21.05 4.46
CA THR A 398 -23.68 21.83 3.84
C THR A 398 -22.69 20.90 3.15
N LEU A 399 -22.28 19.81 3.81
CA LEU A 399 -21.39 18.81 3.22
C LEU A 399 -22.04 18.09 2.02
N GLN A 400 -23.34 17.79 2.09
CA GLN A 400 -24.08 17.22 0.95
C GLN A 400 -24.08 18.17 -0.25
N ALA A 401 -24.35 19.47 -0.03
CA ALA A 401 -24.29 20.47 -1.10
C ALA A 401 -22.89 20.57 -1.73
N TRP A 402 -21.84 20.42 -0.90
CA TRP A 402 -20.45 20.39 -1.37
C TRP A 402 -20.18 19.16 -2.25
N TYR A 403 -20.58 17.97 -1.80
CA TYR A 403 -20.47 16.75 -2.59
C TYR A 403 -21.25 16.87 -3.90
N ASP A 404 -22.51 17.29 -3.86
CA ASP A 404 -23.35 17.41 -5.06
C ASP A 404 -22.71 18.35 -6.10
N SER A 405 -22.10 19.45 -5.65
CA SER A 405 -21.46 20.43 -6.52
C SER A 405 -20.22 19.87 -7.25
N LEU A 406 -19.50 18.94 -6.63
CA LEU A 406 -18.28 18.35 -7.21
C LEU A 406 -18.52 16.99 -7.88
N LEU A 407 -19.47 16.21 -7.37
CA LEU A 407 -19.77 14.84 -7.80
C LEU A 407 -20.75 14.79 -8.96
N ASN A 408 -21.79 15.62 -8.98
CA ASN A 408 -22.79 15.57 -10.07
C ASN A 408 -22.14 15.78 -11.45
N PRO A 409 -21.19 16.72 -11.63
CA PRO A 409 -20.49 16.90 -12.90
C PRO A 409 -19.64 15.69 -13.32
N ILE A 410 -19.06 14.95 -12.36
CA ILE A 410 -18.41 13.65 -12.65
C ILE A 410 -19.45 12.65 -13.13
N ARG A 411 -20.58 12.53 -12.42
CA ARG A 411 -21.64 11.54 -12.69
C ARG A 411 -22.42 11.77 -13.98
N GLN A 412 -22.31 12.96 -14.60
CA GLN A 412 -22.82 13.19 -15.95
C GLN A 412 -22.11 12.31 -16.98
N PHE A 413 -20.83 12.02 -16.78
CA PHE A 413 -20.01 11.21 -17.69
C PHE A 413 -19.72 9.81 -17.13
N ASP A 414 -19.28 9.73 -15.87
CA ASP A 414 -18.85 8.48 -15.25
C ASP A 414 -19.76 8.07 -14.07
N LYS A 415 -20.69 7.17 -14.36
CA LYS A 415 -21.67 6.68 -13.38
C LYS A 415 -21.11 5.61 -12.43
N ASN A 416 -19.99 4.99 -12.77
CA ASN A 416 -19.61 3.70 -12.20
C ASN A 416 -18.36 3.75 -11.34
N LYS A 417 -17.40 4.64 -11.65
CA LYS A 417 -16.14 4.65 -10.88
C LYS A 417 -16.37 5.02 -9.42
N PRO A 418 -15.69 4.35 -8.49
CA PRO A 418 -15.59 4.75 -7.10
C PRO A 418 -15.23 6.22 -6.93
N VAL A 419 -15.86 6.89 -5.96
CA VAL A 419 -15.52 8.25 -5.52
C VAL A 419 -15.38 8.30 -3.99
N THR A 420 -14.41 9.07 -3.50
CA THR A 420 -14.14 9.35 -2.07
C THR A 420 -13.86 10.84 -1.85
N ALA A 421 -13.70 11.24 -0.59
CA ALA A 421 -13.07 12.49 -0.18
C ALA A 421 -12.14 12.18 1.02
N GLY A 422 -10.84 12.50 0.90
CA GLY A 422 -9.84 12.17 1.92
C GLY A 422 -9.79 13.17 3.07
N PHE A 423 -10.50 12.90 4.18
CA PHE A 423 -10.59 13.83 5.32
C PHE A 423 -9.51 13.61 6.38
N ASN A 424 -8.96 14.69 6.93
CA ASN A 424 -8.25 14.65 8.22
C ASN A 424 -9.23 14.84 9.41
N SER A 425 -10.26 15.66 9.21
CA SER A 425 -11.29 15.89 10.24
C SER A 425 -12.22 14.70 10.39
N THR A 426 -12.22 14.09 11.58
CA THR A 426 -13.14 13.01 11.92
C THR A 426 -14.60 13.46 11.99
N PHE A 427 -14.85 14.75 12.26
CA PHE A 427 -16.19 15.32 12.24
C PHE A 427 -16.80 15.24 10.84
N TRP A 428 -16.11 15.79 9.84
CA TRP A 428 -16.61 15.82 8.46
C TRP A 428 -16.69 14.42 7.86
N ALA A 429 -15.70 13.56 8.13
CA ALA A 429 -15.70 12.16 7.66
C ALA A 429 -16.87 11.33 8.21
N ARG A 430 -17.41 11.68 9.38
CA ARG A 430 -18.46 10.92 10.06
C ARG A 430 -19.89 11.30 9.64
N LEU A 431 -20.09 12.49 9.07
CA LEU A 431 -21.42 12.97 8.69
C LEU A 431 -22.07 12.07 7.63
N SER A 432 -23.39 11.87 7.72
CA SER A 432 -24.13 10.95 6.85
C SER A 432 -24.15 11.36 5.37
N ALA A 433 -23.80 12.61 5.02
CA ALA A 433 -23.58 13.03 3.65
C ALA A 433 -22.50 12.18 2.94
N GLY A 434 -21.58 11.57 3.70
CA GLY A 434 -20.64 10.57 3.20
C GLY A 434 -21.31 9.39 2.51
N ASP A 435 -22.63 9.25 2.65
CA ASP A 435 -23.44 8.29 1.93
C ASP A 435 -23.41 8.43 0.41
N SER A 436 -23.07 9.62 -0.08
CA SER A 436 -22.88 9.92 -1.50
C SER A 436 -21.57 9.36 -2.07
N LEU A 437 -20.63 9.01 -1.20
CA LEU A 437 -19.34 8.44 -1.58
C LEU A 437 -19.45 6.92 -1.78
N SER A 438 -18.61 6.40 -2.67
CA SER A 438 -18.49 4.96 -2.91
C SER A 438 -17.75 4.26 -1.77
N PHE A 439 -16.80 4.94 -1.14
CA PHE A 439 -16.15 4.53 0.09
C PHE A 439 -15.80 5.78 0.92
N VAL A 440 -15.72 5.62 2.23
CA VAL A 440 -15.39 6.70 3.18
C VAL A 440 -13.91 6.63 3.50
N SER A 441 -13.25 7.77 3.51
CA SER A 441 -11.81 7.84 3.75
C SER A 441 -11.44 8.82 4.84
N ILE A 442 -10.39 8.48 5.57
CA ILE A 442 -9.81 9.29 6.64
C ILE A 442 -8.28 9.25 6.56
N HIS A 443 -7.63 10.33 6.95
CA HIS A 443 -6.18 10.49 7.08
C HIS A 443 -5.82 10.50 8.57
N ARG A 444 -4.86 9.69 9.00
CA ARG A 444 -4.43 9.65 10.40
C ARG A 444 -2.91 9.46 10.51
N TYR A 445 -2.29 10.40 11.21
CA TYR A 445 -0.87 10.38 11.57
C TYR A 445 -0.75 10.34 13.09
N ALA A 446 -0.87 9.14 13.66
CA ALA A 446 -0.80 8.96 15.10
C ALA A 446 0.66 8.87 15.58
N PRO A 447 0.96 9.30 16.82
CA PRO A 447 2.26 9.05 17.44
C PRO A 447 2.61 7.56 17.49
N SER A 448 3.90 7.25 17.55
CA SER A 448 4.36 5.88 17.79
C SER A 448 3.98 5.40 19.20
N GLY A 449 3.85 4.08 19.35
CA GLY A 449 3.32 3.39 20.51
C GLY A 449 1.94 2.79 20.26
N THR A 450 1.49 1.94 21.19
CA THR A 450 0.20 1.25 21.06
C THR A 450 -0.99 2.17 21.23
N ASP A 451 -0.86 3.25 21.99
CA ASP A 451 -1.94 4.23 22.19
C ASP A 451 -2.30 4.97 20.89
N GLY A 452 -1.29 5.36 20.10
CA GLY A 452 -1.51 5.97 18.79
C GLY A 452 -2.20 5.03 17.81
N LEU A 453 -1.79 3.75 17.78
CA LEU A 453 -2.45 2.71 16.99
C LEU A 453 -3.90 2.49 17.44
N LYS A 454 -4.13 2.28 18.74
CA LYS A 454 -5.47 2.04 19.30
C LYS A 454 -6.41 3.23 19.07
N THR A 455 -5.90 4.46 19.10
CA THR A 455 -6.69 5.65 18.76
C THR A 455 -7.12 5.62 17.29
N THR A 456 -6.21 5.25 16.38
CA THR A 456 -6.53 5.09 14.96
C THR A 456 -7.54 3.96 14.75
N PHE A 457 -7.38 2.83 15.43
CA PHE A 457 -8.32 1.71 15.39
C PHE A 457 -9.72 2.13 15.87
N ALA A 458 -9.82 2.84 16.99
CA ALA A 458 -11.10 3.30 17.53
C ALA A 458 -11.84 4.23 16.55
N VAL A 459 -11.13 5.16 15.88
CA VAL A 459 -11.70 6.02 14.83
C VAL A 459 -12.18 5.20 13.63
N MET A 460 -11.35 4.27 13.15
CA MET A 460 -11.70 3.39 12.03
C MET A 460 -12.92 2.52 12.33
N ASP A 461 -12.98 1.90 13.52
CA ASP A 461 -14.13 1.12 13.97
C ASP A 461 -15.39 1.98 14.12
N ALA A 462 -15.27 3.21 14.63
CA ALA A 462 -16.39 4.14 14.74
C ALA A 462 -16.94 4.54 13.36
N LEU A 463 -16.07 4.81 12.38
CA LEU A 463 -16.47 5.06 10.99
C LEU A 463 -17.12 3.82 10.35
N LYS A 464 -16.57 2.63 10.59
CA LYS A 464 -17.17 1.39 10.05
C LYS A 464 -18.57 1.14 10.62
N ARG A 465 -18.78 1.40 11.92
CA ARG A 465 -20.11 1.32 12.55
C ARG A 465 -21.06 2.37 11.98
N ALA A 466 -20.56 3.56 11.66
CA ALA A 466 -21.34 4.64 11.07
C ALA A 466 -21.82 4.31 9.64
N PHE A 467 -21.03 3.52 8.90
CA PHE A 467 -21.28 3.19 7.50
C PHE A 467 -21.24 1.67 7.24
N PRO A 468 -22.16 0.87 7.81
CA PRO A 468 -22.10 -0.60 7.81
C PRO A 468 -22.20 -1.24 6.40
N GLY A 469 -22.60 -0.46 5.38
CA GLY A 469 -22.69 -0.89 3.99
C GLY A 469 -21.69 -0.22 3.05
N ARG A 470 -20.71 0.53 3.56
CA ARG A 470 -19.68 1.19 2.74
C ARG A 470 -18.28 0.78 3.16
N PRO A 471 -17.36 0.61 2.21
CA PRO A 471 -15.95 0.43 2.54
C PRO A 471 -15.42 1.66 3.29
N VAL A 472 -14.59 1.43 4.29
CA VAL A 472 -13.85 2.48 5.01
C VAL A 472 -12.35 2.29 4.74
N CYS A 473 -11.69 3.37 4.34
CA CYS A 473 -10.31 3.42 3.88
C CYS A 473 -9.48 4.36 4.75
N LEU A 474 -8.27 3.94 5.13
CA LEU A 474 -7.28 4.81 5.74
C LEU A 474 -6.44 5.43 4.61
N GLU A 475 -6.96 6.48 3.99
CA GLU A 475 -6.44 7.03 2.74
C GLU A 475 -5.09 7.72 2.90
N GLU A 476 -4.74 8.16 4.10
CA GLU A 476 -3.36 8.50 4.43
C GLU A 476 -2.98 8.04 5.84
N PHE A 477 -1.82 7.43 5.95
CA PHE A 477 -1.16 7.13 7.21
C PHE A 477 0.32 6.89 7.02
N GLY A 478 1.09 7.01 8.09
CA GLY A 478 2.49 6.63 8.09
C GLY A 478 3.18 7.05 9.36
N TYR A 479 4.44 6.65 9.50
CA TYR A 479 5.31 7.10 10.57
C TYR A 479 6.62 7.64 9.98
N SER A 480 7.05 8.80 10.45
CA SER A 480 8.29 9.41 10.00
C SER A 480 9.51 8.80 10.68
N ASN A 481 10.61 8.66 9.94
CA ASN A 481 11.92 8.32 10.50
C ASN A 481 12.63 9.49 11.18
N SER A 482 11.95 10.62 11.37
CA SER A 482 12.45 11.77 12.12
C SER A 482 11.32 12.37 12.94
N ASP A 483 11.59 12.90 14.13
CA ASP A 483 10.63 13.78 14.81
C ASP A 483 10.73 15.23 14.29
N TYR A 484 9.84 16.13 14.72
CA TYR A 484 9.89 17.55 14.33
C TYR A 484 11.17 18.28 14.76
N SER A 485 11.93 17.74 15.73
CA SER A 485 13.22 18.29 16.15
C SER A 485 14.40 17.77 15.32
N GLY A 486 14.14 16.85 14.38
CA GLY A 486 15.16 16.18 13.57
C GLY A 486 15.76 14.93 14.23
N ARG A 487 15.25 14.49 15.38
CA ARG A 487 15.74 13.28 16.05
C ARG A 487 15.33 12.06 15.25
N ALA A 488 16.30 11.21 14.93
CA ALA A 488 16.07 9.99 14.17
C ALA A 488 15.15 9.01 14.93
N THR A 489 14.19 8.45 14.21
CA THR A 489 13.34 7.34 14.63
C THR A 489 13.69 6.12 13.78
N SER A 490 13.95 4.97 14.42
CA SER A 490 14.36 3.75 13.71
C SER A 490 13.36 3.36 12.61
N SER A 491 13.90 3.01 11.45
CA SER A 491 13.16 2.50 10.30
C SER A 491 12.43 1.18 10.58
N LEU A 492 12.95 0.38 11.51
CA LEU A 492 12.29 -0.83 12.02
C LEU A 492 11.11 -0.50 12.93
N THR A 493 11.22 0.56 13.74
CA THR A 493 10.12 1.04 14.57
C THR A 493 8.97 1.52 13.69
N THR A 494 9.23 2.36 12.68
CA THR A 494 8.16 2.83 11.77
C THR A 494 7.56 1.67 10.98
N ALA A 495 8.40 0.75 10.48
CA ALA A 495 7.94 -0.46 9.78
C ALA A 495 7.01 -1.31 10.65
N ALA A 496 7.29 -1.46 11.94
CA ALA A 496 6.43 -2.22 12.86
C ALA A 496 5.03 -1.62 12.96
N HIS A 497 4.93 -0.30 13.16
CA HIS A 497 3.64 0.37 13.29
C HIS A 497 2.82 0.34 11.99
N GLU A 498 3.48 0.56 10.86
CA GLU A 498 2.81 0.52 9.55
C GLU A 498 2.31 -0.88 9.22
N THR A 499 3.10 -1.90 9.54
CA THR A 499 2.69 -3.31 9.40
C THR A 499 1.50 -3.61 10.30
N ALA A 500 1.46 -3.10 11.53
CA ALA A 500 0.32 -3.27 12.43
C ALA A 500 -0.96 -2.61 11.88
N LEU A 501 -0.86 -1.41 11.28
CA LEU A 501 -2.01 -0.76 10.61
C LEU A 501 -2.53 -1.61 9.43
N TRP A 502 -1.64 -2.14 8.58
CA TRP A 502 -2.02 -3.04 7.49
C TRP A 502 -2.73 -4.31 7.98
N LEU A 503 -2.20 -4.96 9.01
CA LEU A 503 -2.79 -6.17 9.61
C LEU A 503 -4.17 -5.91 10.22
N TYR A 504 -4.31 -4.79 10.93
CA TYR A 504 -5.60 -4.36 11.49
C TYR A 504 -6.63 -4.13 10.38
N MET A 505 -6.26 -3.35 9.35
CA MET A 505 -7.15 -3.06 8.23
C MET A 505 -7.59 -4.32 7.50
N TYR A 506 -6.66 -5.24 7.24
CA TYR A 506 -6.99 -6.51 6.60
C TYR A 506 -7.88 -7.40 7.48
N GLY A 507 -7.46 -7.65 8.73
CA GLY A 507 -8.14 -8.58 9.64
C GLY A 507 -9.55 -8.15 10.02
N LYS A 508 -9.75 -6.85 10.25
CA LYS A 508 -11.07 -6.27 10.54
C LYS A 508 -11.92 -6.02 9.29
N GLY A 509 -11.42 -6.33 8.09
CA GLY A 509 -12.18 -6.23 6.85
C GLY A 509 -12.49 -4.79 6.43
N PHE A 510 -11.52 -3.89 6.56
CA PHE A 510 -11.56 -2.55 5.96
C PHE A 510 -11.24 -2.62 4.47
N ALA A 511 -11.43 -1.49 3.76
CA ALA A 511 -11.13 -1.38 2.33
C ALA A 511 -9.62 -1.51 2.05
N GLY A 512 -8.79 -1.12 3.02
CA GLY A 512 -7.35 -0.93 2.85
C GLY A 512 -6.99 0.54 3.10
N GLY A 513 -5.93 1.02 2.47
CA GLY A 513 -5.46 2.38 2.68
C GLY A 513 -4.33 2.79 1.74
N TYR A 514 -3.85 4.03 1.85
CA TYR A 514 -2.63 4.47 1.18
C TYR A 514 -1.58 4.89 2.18
N LYS A 515 -0.44 4.20 2.14
CA LYS A 515 0.73 4.60 2.90
C LYS A 515 1.22 5.95 2.37
N TRP A 516 1.39 6.92 3.25
CA TRP A 516 2.17 8.13 3.02
C TRP A 516 3.63 7.85 3.39
N MET A 517 4.54 7.64 2.45
CA MET A 517 4.36 7.66 0.99
C MET A 517 5.47 6.91 0.25
N LEU A 518 5.46 6.92 -1.09
CA LEU A 518 6.41 6.12 -1.87
C LEU A 518 7.87 6.57 -1.72
N ARG A 519 8.10 7.88 -1.63
CA ARG A 519 9.42 8.51 -1.67
C ARG A 519 9.64 9.42 -0.46
N ASN A 520 10.86 9.47 0.07
CA ASN A 520 11.30 10.63 0.83
C ASN A 520 11.46 11.84 -0.11
N PHE A 521 11.54 13.04 0.47
CA PHE A 521 11.87 14.27 -0.27
C PHE A 521 13.02 15.03 0.40
N SER A 522 13.90 15.57 -0.42
CA SER A 522 15.02 16.42 0.03
C SER A 522 14.66 17.91 0.07
N ILE A 523 13.51 18.30 -0.49
CA ILE A 523 13.08 19.69 -0.65
C ILE A 523 11.82 20.06 0.17
N GLY A 524 11.28 19.12 0.96
CA GLY A 524 10.04 19.37 1.69
C GLY A 524 10.23 20.27 2.91
N ALA A 525 9.10 20.75 3.44
CA ALA A 525 9.01 21.86 4.37
C ALA A 525 9.72 21.60 5.72
N ASN A 526 9.79 20.35 6.15
CA ASN A 526 10.44 19.97 7.40
C ASN A 526 10.92 18.51 7.41
N VAL A 527 11.88 18.22 8.29
CA VAL A 527 12.52 16.90 8.44
C VAL A 527 11.55 15.78 8.82
N TYR A 528 10.46 16.09 9.52
CA TYR A 528 9.44 15.10 9.88
C TYR A 528 8.69 14.64 8.62
N GLU A 529 8.14 15.56 7.83
CA GLU A 529 7.45 15.24 6.56
C GLU A 529 8.38 14.59 5.53
N ASN A 530 9.65 15.00 5.49
CA ASN A 530 10.62 14.51 4.52
C ASN A 530 10.93 13.01 4.65
N ASN A 531 10.61 12.40 5.79
CA ASN A 531 11.10 11.08 6.17
C ASN A 531 10.01 9.99 6.26
N PHE A 532 8.84 10.21 5.66
CA PHE A 532 7.74 9.23 5.59
C PHE A 532 7.89 8.16 4.49
N GLY A 533 8.81 8.37 3.55
CA GLY A 533 8.95 7.55 2.35
C GLY A 533 9.27 6.08 2.62
N LEU A 534 8.76 5.19 1.76
CA LEU A 534 9.15 3.77 1.71
C LEU A 534 10.56 3.54 1.17
N SER A 535 11.14 4.56 0.54
CA SER A 535 12.53 4.59 0.11
C SER A 535 13.22 5.84 0.63
N ASP A 536 14.52 5.72 0.89
CA ASP A 536 15.37 6.85 1.27
C ASP A 536 15.67 7.77 0.07
N ASP A 537 16.45 8.82 0.31
CA ASP A 537 16.81 9.84 -0.68
C ASP A 537 17.68 9.27 -1.83
N ASN A 538 18.25 8.07 -1.66
CA ASN A 538 19.07 7.35 -2.63
C ASN A 538 18.29 6.24 -3.37
N ASN A 539 16.98 6.16 -3.19
CA ASN A 539 16.09 5.10 -3.69
C ASN A 539 16.29 3.74 -3.03
N ASN A 540 16.98 3.64 -1.89
CA ASN A 540 17.06 2.38 -1.18
C ASN A 540 15.74 2.12 -0.45
N PRO A 541 15.16 0.92 -0.58
CA PRO A 541 13.96 0.54 0.16
C PRO A 541 14.24 0.52 1.67
N LYS A 542 13.32 1.09 2.46
CA LYS A 542 13.33 1.02 3.92
C LYS A 542 12.65 -0.28 4.40
N PRO A 543 12.88 -0.73 5.65
CA PRO A 543 12.21 -1.91 6.19
C PRO A 543 10.68 -1.95 6.04
N ALA A 544 10.00 -0.80 6.09
CA ALA A 544 8.56 -0.71 5.89
C ALA A 544 8.11 -1.23 4.50
N PHE A 545 8.93 -1.02 3.47
CA PHE A 545 8.69 -1.55 2.12
C PHE A 545 8.61 -3.07 2.12
N PHE A 546 9.53 -3.72 2.84
CA PHE A 546 9.58 -5.18 2.94
C PHE A 546 8.53 -5.76 3.88
N ALA A 547 8.31 -5.12 5.03
CA ALA A 547 7.41 -5.59 6.05
C ALA A 547 5.94 -5.60 5.57
N ALA A 548 5.52 -4.56 4.86
CA ALA A 548 4.18 -4.49 4.28
C ALA A 548 3.98 -5.50 3.14
N ARG A 549 5.00 -5.73 2.29
CA ARG A 549 4.95 -6.61 1.10
C ARG A 549 4.36 -7.98 1.39
N ALA A 550 4.67 -8.56 2.55
CA ALA A 550 4.14 -9.84 3.00
C ALA A 550 2.61 -9.84 3.08
N ILE A 551 2.05 -8.82 3.73
CA ILE A 551 0.60 -8.66 3.91
C ILE A 551 -0.04 -8.44 2.55
N LEU A 552 0.50 -7.52 1.76
CA LEU A 552 -0.08 -7.15 0.47
C LEU A 552 -0.18 -8.38 -0.46
N ARG A 553 0.88 -9.19 -0.52
CA ARG A 553 0.86 -10.46 -1.27
C ARG A 553 -0.03 -11.54 -0.66
N MET A 554 -0.10 -11.61 0.67
CA MET A 554 -1.01 -12.53 1.34
C MET A 554 -2.47 -12.21 1.00
N THR A 555 -2.84 -10.92 0.89
CA THR A 555 -4.23 -10.53 0.58
C THR A 555 -4.69 -10.97 -0.81
N ASP A 556 -3.77 -11.07 -1.78
CA ASP A 556 -4.08 -11.62 -3.10
C ASP A 556 -4.36 -13.13 -3.04
N ALA A 557 -3.60 -13.86 -2.21
CA ALA A 557 -3.77 -15.30 -2.02
C ALA A 557 -4.98 -15.64 -1.11
N ASN A 558 -5.32 -14.75 -0.18
CA ASN A 558 -6.39 -14.91 0.80
C ASN A 558 -7.28 -13.66 0.79
N ARG A 559 -8.30 -13.66 -0.07
CA ARG A 559 -9.14 -12.46 -0.25
C ARG A 559 -10.12 -12.22 0.90
N ALA A 560 -10.47 -13.26 1.65
CA ALA A 560 -11.39 -13.16 2.78
C ALA A 560 -10.68 -12.57 4.01
N PRO A 561 -11.15 -11.44 4.57
CA PRO A 561 -10.54 -10.83 5.74
C PRO A 561 -10.61 -11.79 6.93
N SER A 562 -9.49 -11.93 7.64
CA SER A 562 -9.37 -12.80 8.79
C SER A 562 -8.14 -12.44 9.62
N GLY A 563 -8.21 -12.73 10.90
CA GLY A 563 -7.09 -12.60 11.83
C GLY A 563 -7.16 -11.40 12.76
N ASP A 564 -6.41 -11.49 13.85
CA ASP A 564 -6.36 -10.46 14.90
C ASP A 564 -5.02 -10.51 15.66
N PHE A 565 -4.74 -9.48 16.44
CA PHE A 565 -3.58 -9.42 17.31
C PHE A 565 -3.81 -10.32 18.54
N ASN A 566 -2.96 -11.33 18.70
CA ASN A 566 -2.86 -12.08 19.95
C ASN A 566 -2.12 -11.27 21.01
N THR A 567 -1.13 -10.49 20.58
CA THR A 567 -0.42 -9.50 21.40
C THR A 567 -0.20 -8.22 20.59
N LEU A 568 -0.33 -7.07 21.26
CA LEU A 568 0.03 -5.74 20.77
C LEU A 568 0.32 -4.86 21.99
N GLU A 569 1.60 -4.65 22.29
CA GLU A 569 2.08 -3.98 23.49
C GLU A 569 3.25 -3.04 23.16
N ASP A 570 3.46 -2.04 24.02
CA ASP A 570 4.61 -1.15 23.88
C ASP A 570 5.91 -1.87 24.23
N SER A 571 7.00 -1.37 23.65
CA SER A 571 8.36 -1.82 23.91
C SER A 571 9.31 -0.61 23.93
N ASP A 572 10.60 -0.88 24.08
CA ASP A 572 11.60 0.16 24.28
C ASP A 572 11.63 1.20 23.13
N ASN A 573 11.93 2.46 23.49
CA ASN A 573 12.14 3.56 22.55
C ASN A 573 10.96 3.84 21.60
N GLY A 574 9.72 3.67 22.09
CA GLY A 574 8.50 3.93 21.31
C GLY A 574 8.24 2.89 20.21
N ASN A 575 8.90 1.73 20.26
CA ASN A 575 8.60 0.59 19.39
C ASN A 575 7.48 -0.27 20.00
N ILE A 576 6.92 -1.20 19.24
CA ILE A 576 5.84 -2.10 19.67
C ILE A 576 6.24 -3.56 19.53
N ASN A 577 5.70 -4.44 20.36
CA ASN A 577 5.75 -5.89 20.17
C ASN A 577 4.36 -6.36 19.74
N TYR A 578 4.30 -7.16 18.68
CA TYR A 578 3.04 -7.79 18.29
C TYR A 578 3.24 -9.20 17.78
N PHE A 579 2.20 -10.01 17.96
CA PHE A 579 2.00 -11.28 17.27
C PHE A 579 0.56 -11.32 16.79
N TRP A 580 0.40 -11.43 15.48
CA TRP A 580 -0.88 -11.45 14.80
C TRP A 580 -1.03 -12.78 14.07
N THR A 581 -2.24 -13.35 14.14
CA THR A 581 -2.53 -14.63 13.51
C THR A 581 -3.80 -14.58 12.69
N SER A 582 -3.77 -15.30 11.57
CA SER A 582 -4.95 -15.76 10.84
C SER A 582 -4.79 -17.25 10.57
N GLY A 583 -5.83 -17.92 10.04
CA GLY A 583 -5.83 -19.36 9.79
C GLY A 583 -4.61 -19.85 9.01
N ASN A 584 -4.08 -19.02 8.10
CA ASN A 584 -3.02 -19.40 7.17
C ASN A 584 -1.77 -18.50 7.23
N SER A 585 -1.59 -17.75 8.33
CA SER A 585 -0.51 -16.78 8.40
C SER A 585 -0.17 -16.32 9.82
N PHE A 586 1.10 -16.02 10.02
CA PHE A 586 1.70 -15.49 11.23
C PHE A 586 2.49 -14.22 10.90
N PHE A 587 2.29 -13.18 11.69
CA PHE A 587 3.07 -11.94 11.60
C PHE A 587 3.53 -11.57 13.00
N GLY A 588 4.75 -11.07 13.12
CA GLY A 588 5.25 -10.59 14.40
C GLY A 588 6.30 -9.51 14.28
N ASN A 589 6.53 -8.79 15.37
CA ASN A 589 7.65 -7.87 15.53
C ASN A 589 8.46 -8.23 16.78
N SER A 590 9.38 -9.18 16.63
CA SER A 590 10.19 -9.71 17.72
C SER A 590 11.58 -10.09 17.25
N ALA A 591 12.57 -10.06 18.15
CA ALA A 591 13.92 -10.55 17.84
C ALA A 591 13.95 -12.09 17.76
N SER A 592 13.23 -12.77 18.66
CA SER A 592 13.04 -14.22 18.60
C SER A 592 11.56 -14.58 18.65
N PHE A 593 11.19 -15.68 18.01
CA PHE A 593 9.86 -16.26 18.05
C PHE A 593 9.93 -17.78 17.91
N LYS A 594 9.05 -18.49 18.63
CA LYS A 594 8.90 -19.93 18.49
C LYS A 594 7.48 -20.38 18.77
N ASN A 595 6.92 -21.17 17.88
CA ASN A 595 5.70 -21.96 18.11
C ASN A 595 5.88 -23.39 17.54
N SER A 596 4.78 -24.13 17.39
CA SER A 596 4.81 -25.51 16.87
C SER A 596 5.15 -25.62 15.38
N ARG A 597 5.16 -24.52 14.61
CA ARG A 597 5.39 -24.50 13.17
C ARG A 597 6.66 -23.74 12.76
N VAL A 598 7.01 -22.70 13.51
CA VAL A 598 8.05 -21.74 13.14
C VAL A 598 8.93 -21.45 14.35
N GLN A 599 10.24 -21.45 14.13
CA GLN A 599 11.20 -20.77 14.97
C GLN A 599 11.96 -19.74 14.13
N LEU A 600 12.14 -18.54 14.65
CA LEU A 600 12.80 -17.44 13.99
C LEU A 600 13.65 -16.67 15.00
N ASP A 601 14.91 -16.43 14.65
CA ASP A 601 15.90 -15.74 15.48
C ASP A 601 16.58 -14.65 14.62
N GLN A 602 16.10 -13.41 14.74
CA GLN A 602 16.62 -12.21 14.09
C GLN A 602 17.76 -11.58 14.88
N LYS A 603 18.62 -10.83 14.18
CA LYS A 603 19.68 -10.03 14.82
C LYS A 603 19.13 -8.94 15.74
N GLU A 604 17.96 -8.41 15.43
CA GLU A 604 17.29 -7.37 16.22
C GLU A 604 15.76 -7.49 16.11
N ARG A 605 15.03 -6.72 16.93
CA ARG A 605 13.56 -6.69 16.87
C ARG A 605 13.11 -6.05 15.57
N ALA A 606 12.50 -6.85 14.70
CA ALA A 606 12.03 -6.40 13.40
C ALA A 606 10.78 -7.16 12.95
N PRO A 607 9.95 -6.56 12.07
CA PRO A 607 8.79 -7.25 11.50
C PRO A 607 9.20 -8.48 10.68
N TRP A 608 8.44 -9.56 10.84
CA TRP A 608 8.57 -10.79 10.07
C TRP A 608 7.19 -11.39 9.78
N ALA A 609 7.12 -12.22 8.73
CA ALA A 609 5.90 -12.91 8.35
C ALA A 609 6.17 -14.32 7.82
N VAL A 610 5.23 -15.21 8.12
CA VAL A 610 5.13 -16.56 7.53
C VAL A 610 3.69 -16.79 7.09
N TRP A 611 3.45 -17.11 5.82
CA TRP A 611 2.09 -17.38 5.33
C TRP A 611 2.08 -18.52 4.32
N TRP A 612 0.91 -19.14 4.13
CA TRP A 612 0.73 -20.22 3.16
C TRP A 612 -0.64 -20.14 2.51
N PRO A 613 -0.77 -20.43 1.21
CA PRO A 613 -2.06 -20.48 0.54
C PRO A 613 -2.82 -21.75 0.94
N SER A 614 -4.15 -21.65 1.01
CA SER A 614 -5.05 -22.80 1.23
C SER A 614 -5.25 -23.69 -0.01
N ASN A 615 -4.53 -23.42 -1.10
CA ASN A 615 -4.67 -24.12 -2.38
C ASN A 615 -4.07 -25.54 -2.40
N GLY A 616 -3.48 -26.01 -1.30
CA GLY A 616 -2.92 -27.36 -1.19
C GLY A 616 -1.62 -27.58 -1.96
N LEU A 617 -0.98 -26.53 -2.48
CA LEU A 617 0.26 -26.62 -3.27
C LEU A 617 1.53 -26.89 -2.43
N GLY A 618 1.40 -27.09 -1.11
CA GLY A 618 2.56 -27.38 -0.26
C GLY A 618 3.54 -26.21 -0.16
N GLN A 619 3.06 -24.97 -0.24
CA GLN A 619 3.91 -23.77 -0.24
C GLN A 619 3.86 -23.02 1.08
N VAL A 620 5.01 -22.62 1.60
CA VAL A 620 5.15 -21.69 2.73
C VAL A 620 6.04 -20.55 2.32
N TYR A 621 5.59 -19.34 2.58
CA TYR A 621 6.31 -18.11 2.29
C TYR A 621 6.85 -17.52 3.59
N VAL A 622 8.08 -17.01 3.54
CA VAL A 622 8.75 -16.38 4.69
C VAL A 622 9.40 -15.08 4.25
N ILE A 623 9.32 -14.04 5.07
CA ILE A 623 10.09 -12.79 4.94
C ILE A 623 10.42 -12.23 6.32
N THR A 624 11.62 -11.68 6.44
CA THR A 624 12.11 -11.01 7.65
C THR A 624 12.60 -9.61 7.29
N SER A 625 12.52 -8.67 8.22
CA SER A 625 13.02 -7.29 8.01
C SER A 625 14.39 -7.06 8.64
N SER A 626 14.92 -8.06 9.36
CA SER A 626 16.32 -8.15 9.80
C SER A 626 16.87 -9.52 9.42
N PRO A 627 18.21 -9.68 9.19
CA PRO A 627 18.80 -10.99 8.96
C PRO A 627 18.43 -11.97 10.09
N ALA A 628 18.05 -13.19 9.72
CA ALA A 628 17.48 -14.15 10.66
C ALA A 628 17.93 -15.58 10.40
N HIS A 629 17.99 -16.39 11.44
CA HIS A 629 17.96 -17.84 11.31
C HIS A 629 16.51 -18.31 11.38
N VAL A 630 16.03 -19.03 10.38
CA VAL A 630 14.65 -19.52 10.29
C VAL A 630 14.65 -21.03 10.33
N THR A 631 13.73 -21.61 11.11
CA THR A 631 13.44 -23.05 11.12
C THR A 631 11.93 -23.26 10.97
N LEU A 632 11.53 -24.08 9.99
CA LEU A 632 10.14 -24.46 9.74
C LEU A 632 9.92 -25.94 10.06
N ASP A 633 8.85 -26.26 10.78
CA ASP A 633 8.34 -27.64 10.89
C ASP A 633 7.31 -27.90 9.78
N LEU A 634 7.78 -28.47 8.69
CA LEU A 634 7.00 -28.72 7.49
C LEU A 634 5.90 -29.77 7.70
N ARG A 635 6.04 -30.66 8.69
CA ARG A 635 4.98 -31.62 9.05
C ARG A 635 3.86 -30.93 9.82
N ALA A 636 4.19 -29.91 10.61
CA ALA A 636 3.20 -29.10 11.32
C ALA A 636 2.41 -28.17 10.37
N PHE A 637 2.98 -27.81 9.21
CA PHE A 637 2.26 -27.16 8.11
C PHE A 637 1.49 -28.16 7.25
N PHE A 638 2.10 -29.28 6.88
CA PHE A 638 1.55 -30.27 5.96
C PHE A 638 1.68 -31.69 6.52
N PRO A 639 0.75 -32.12 7.38
CA PRO A 639 0.84 -33.43 8.05
C PRO A 639 0.85 -34.63 7.10
N SER A 640 0.31 -34.47 5.89
CA SER A 640 0.26 -35.50 4.84
C SER A 640 1.50 -35.56 3.95
N TRP A 641 2.45 -34.63 4.08
CA TRP A 641 3.65 -34.60 3.24
C TRP A 641 4.60 -35.76 3.60
N ASN A 642 5.13 -36.42 2.57
CA ASN A 642 6.12 -37.49 2.72
C ASN A 642 7.51 -36.87 2.98
N PRO A 643 8.11 -37.03 4.17
CA PRO A 643 9.40 -36.40 4.50
C PRO A 643 10.59 -36.94 3.69
N LYS A 644 10.40 -38.00 2.88
CA LYS A 644 11.41 -38.47 1.92
C LYS A 644 11.53 -37.56 0.69
N LEU A 645 10.51 -36.73 0.40
CA LEU A 645 10.51 -35.81 -0.73
C LEU A 645 11.13 -34.49 -0.31
N ALA A 646 12.28 -34.16 -0.87
CA ALA A 646 13.04 -32.97 -0.44
C ALA A 646 12.26 -31.67 -0.70
N PRO A 647 12.09 -30.79 0.31
CA PRO A 647 11.56 -29.44 0.08
C PRO A 647 12.52 -28.63 -0.79
N VAL A 648 11.97 -27.75 -1.62
CA VAL A 648 12.73 -26.80 -2.43
C VAL A 648 12.58 -25.41 -1.81
N LEU A 649 13.69 -24.79 -1.45
CA LEU A 649 13.73 -23.37 -1.07
C LEU A 649 14.04 -22.55 -2.32
N GLN A 650 13.19 -21.59 -2.60
CA GLN A 650 13.37 -20.62 -3.68
C GLN A 650 13.33 -19.22 -3.09
N VAL A 651 14.06 -18.31 -3.73
CA VAL A 651 13.92 -16.87 -3.51
C VAL A 651 13.39 -16.26 -4.79
N GLN A 652 12.64 -15.17 -4.67
CA GLN A 652 12.15 -14.49 -5.88
C GLN A 652 13.31 -13.98 -6.74
N ASP A 653 14.38 -13.50 -6.09
CA ASP A 653 15.52 -12.87 -6.74
C ASP A 653 16.82 -13.44 -6.16
N GLY A 654 17.73 -13.91 -7.03
CA GLY A 654 19.04 -14.41 -6.64
C GLY A 654 19.10 -15.92 -6.34
N GLN A 655 20.18 -16.32 -5.67
CA GLN A 655 20.42 -17.72 -5.30
C GLN A 655 19.88 -18.00 -3.90
N ALA A 656 19.14 -19.09 -3.76
CA ALA A 656 18.66 -19.52 -2.44
C ALA A 656 19.86 -19.93 -1.56
N PRO A 657 19.82 -19.64 -0.24
CA PRO A 657 20.85 -20.05 0.69
C PRO A 657 20.86 -21.59 0.82
N SER A 658 21.97 -22.11 1.35
CA SER A 658 22.03 -23.51 1.78
C SER A 658 20.99 -23.78 2.86
N VAL A 659 20.39 -24.97 2.81
CA VAL A 659 19.39 -25.40 3.78
C VAL A 659 19.91 -26.57 4.61
N ASP A 660 19.60 -26.58 5.91
CA ASP A 660 19.78 -27.72 6.80
C ASP A 660 18.49 -28.56 6.86
N ARG A 661 18.65 -29.88 6.75
CA ARG A 661 17.58 -30.90 6.74
C ARG A 661 17.94 -32.10 7.65
N THR A 662 18.85 -31.91 8.60
CA THR A 662 19.39 -32.98 9.45
C THR A 662 18.33 -33.64 10.35
N ALA A 663 17.26 -32.92 10.69
CA ALA A 663 16.11 -33.44 11.44
C ALA A 663 14.89 -33.64 10.52
N ALA A 664 14.25 -34.82 10.64
CA ALA A 664 13.13 -35.19 9.79
C ALA A 664 11.97 -34.18 9.88
N GLY A 665 11.66 -33.55 8.75
CA GLY A 665 10.57 -32.59 8.60
C GLY A 665 10.89 -31.16 9.03
N LEU A 666 12.11 -30.89 9.52
CA LEU A 666 12.58 -29.53 9.76
C LEU A 666 13.36 -29.02 8.56
N LEU A 667 13.15 -27.75 8.23
CA LEU A 667 13.93 -27.01 7.25
C LEU A 667 14.48 -25.75 7.90
N SER A 668 15.80 -25.62 7.95
CA SER A 668 16.46 -24.43 8.52
C SER A 668 17.33 -23.72 7.49
N PHE A 669 17.35 -22.39 7.52
CA PHE A 669 18.16 -21.56 6.62
C PHE A 669 18.38 -20.16 7.19
N ASP A 670 19.43 -19.49 6.72
CA ASP A 670 19.69 -18.09 7.05
C ASP A 670 19.00 -17.18 6.03
N ALA A 671 18.07 -16.37 6.52
CA ALA A 671 17.28 -15.42 5.77
C ALA A 671 17.97 -14.05 5.71
N THR A 672 18.00 -13.47 4.51
CA THR A 672 18.40 -12.08 4.27
C THR A 672 17.18 -11.18 4.40
N ALA A 673 17.35 -10.05 5.08
CA ALA A 673 16.29 -9.07 5.25
C ALA A 673 15.71 -8.62 3.89
N GLY A 674 14.39 -8.47 3.84
CA GLY A 674 13.66 -8.02 2.65
C GLY A 674 13.43 -9.07 1.56
N THR A 675 14.03 -10.26 1.69
CA THR A 675 13.88 -11.35 0.70
C THR A 675 12.64 -12.19 1.01
N VAL A 676 11.81 -12.43 -0.01
CA VAL A 676 10.71 -13.39 0.08
C VAL A 676 11.23 -14.79 -0.28
N TYR A 677 11.19 -15.68 0.70
CA TYR A 677 11.50 -17.08 0.56
C TYR A 677 10.23 -17.88 0.31
N THR A 678 10.27 -18.78 -0.67
CA THR A 678 9.20 -19.74 -0.96
C THR A 678 9.74 -21.14 -0.71
N VAL A 679 9.18 -21.82 0.28
CA VAL A 679 9.41 -23.25 0.52
C VAL A 679 8.31 -24.02 -0.16
N SER A 680 8.66 -24.72 -1.23
CA SER A 680 7.74 -25.60 -1.96
C SER A 680 8.04 -27.05 -1.59
N LEU A 681 7.02 -27.75 -1.13
CA LEU A 681 7.07 -29.17 -0.92
C LEU A 681 6.63 -29.89 -2.19
N PRO A 682 7.30 -30.98 -2.60
CA PRO A 682 6.73 -31.94 -3.53
C PRO A 682 5.65 -32.70 -2.78
N VAL A 683 4.49 -32.08 -2.58
CA VAL A 683 3.27 -32.76 -2.14
C VAL A 683 2.52 -33.02 -3.43
N PRO A 684 2.30 -34.28 -3.85
CA PRO A 684 1.21 -34.56 -4.76
C PRO A 684 -0.06 -34.06 -4.05
N PRO A 685 -0.79 -33.06 -4.58
CA PRO A 685 -2.09 -32.74 -4.03
C PRO A 685 -2.93 -34.03 -3.93
N ALA A 686 -3.82 -34.16 -2.94
CA ALA A 686 -4.64 -35.38 -2.77
C ALA A 686 -5.41 -35.75 -4.05
N THR A 687 -5.63 -34.77 -4.93
CA THR A 687 -6.23 -34.92 -6.24
C THR A 687 -5.41 -35.75 -7.23
N PHE A 688 -4.12 -36.00 -7.00
CA PHE A 688 -3.29 -36.88 -7.83
C PHE A 688 -3.21 -38.31 -7.29
N ALA A 689 -3.79 -38.57 -6.11
CA ALA A 689 -3.97 -39.94 -5.65
C ALA A 689 -5.11 -40.59 -6.45
N ARG A 690 -4.97 -41.90 -6.71
CA ARG A 690 -6.07 -42.68 -7.29
C ARG A 690 -7.27 -42.63 -6.35
N THR A 691 -8.45 -42.40 -6.90
CA THR A 691 -9.71 -42.25 -6.16
C THR A 691 -10.67 -43.39 -6.48
N GLU A 692 -11.72 -43.51 -5.66
CA GLU A 692 -12.85 -44.38 -5.97
C GLU A 692 -13.73 -43.75 -7.06
N SER A 693 -14.46 -44.61 -7.79
CA SER A 693 -15.43 -44.16 -8.78
C SER A 693 -16.57 -43.39 -8.11
N LEU A 694 -16.77 -42.13 -8.50
CA LEU A 694 -17.87 -41.31 -7.96
C LEU A 694 -19.26 -41.76 -8.43
N GLY A 695 -19.35 -42.47 -9.56
CA GLY A 695 -20.60 -42.95 -10.13
C GLY A 695 -21.52 -41.84 -10.65
N GLY A 696 -22.49 -42.19 -11.51
CA GLY A 696 -23.49 -41.26 -12.05
C GLY A 696 -23.32 -40.94 -13.55
N SER A 697 -24.36 -40.37 -14.16
CA SER A 697 -24.42 -40.12 -15.62
C SER A 697 -23.50 -39.00 -16.12
N ASN A 698 -23.07 -38.10 -15.22
CA ASN A 698 -22.24 -36.94 -15.56
C ASN A 698 -20.75 -37.13 -15.24
N THR A 699 -20.32 -38.35 -14.93
CA THR A 699 -18.95 -38.67 -14.53
C THR A 699 -18.44 -39.91 -15.26
N LEU A 700 -17.21 -39.87 -15.76
CA LEU A 700 -16.48 -41.03 -16.26
C LEU A 700 -15.38 -41.38 -15.25
N TYR A 701 -15.24 -42.66 -14.96
CA TYR A 701 -14.12 -43.17 -14.17
C TYR A 701 -13.14 -43.91 -15.06
N PHE A 702 -11.88 -43.50 -15.03
CA PHE A 702 -10.79 -44.10 -15.79
C PHE A 702 -10.04 -45.07 -14.86
N LYS A 703 -10.26 -46.37 -15.02
CA LYS A 703 -9.66 -47.39 -14.13
C LYS A 703 -8.13 -47.42 -14.25
N GLU A 704 -7.63 -47.12 -15.44
CA GLU A 704 -6.22 -47.12 -15.82
C GLU A 704 -5.44 -46.12 -14.97
N THR A 705 -5.95 -44.89 -14.85
CA THR A 705 -5.33 -43.83 -14.06
C THR A 705 -5.90 -43.74 -12.64
N GLY A 706 -7.10 -44.27 -12.41
CA GLY A 706 -7.82 -44.19 -11.15
C GLY A 706 -8.42 -42.83 -10.88
N HIS A 707 -8.81 -42.07 -11.91
CA HIS A 707 -9.34 -40.72 -11.77
C HIS A 707 -10.73 -40.54 -12.38
N ASN A 708 -11.49 -39.61 -11.81
CA ASN A 708 -12.81 -39.23 -12.32
C ASN A 708 -12.73 -38.02 -13.24
N LEU A 709 -13.61 -37.97 -14.24
CA LEU A 709 -13.80 -36.84 -15.13
C LEU A 709 -15.27 -36.47 -15.14
N SER A 710 -15.60 -35.25 -14.69
CA SER A 710 -16.99 -34.88 -14.45
C SER A 710 -17.41 -33.63 -15.24
N ASN A 711 -18.73 -33.42 -15.30
CA ASN A 711 -19.34 -32.14 -15.65
C ASN A 711 -18.81 -31.50 -16.96
N SER A 712 -18.39 -30.23 -16.90
CA SER A 712 -17.94 -29.45 -18.06
C SER A 712 -16.65 -30.02 -18.67
N PHE A 713 -15.73 -30.54 -17.87
CA PHE A 713 -14.51 -31.19 -18.38
C PHE A 713 -14.81 -32.50 -19.10
N LYS A 714 -15.75 -33.31 -18.59
CA LYS A 714 -16.26 -34.50 -19.31
C LYS A 714 -16.81 -34.12 -20.68
N ARG A 715 -17.71 -33.13 -20.73
CA ARG A 715 -18.30 -32.67 -22.00
C ARG A 715 -17.23 -32.20 -22.98
N PHE A 716 -16.27 -31.40 -22.50
CA PHE A 716 -15.17 -30.90 -23.32
C PHE A 716 -14.32 -32.03 -23.90
N TRP A 717 -13.96 -33.01 -23.06
CA TRP A 717 -13.16 -34.16 -23.46
C TRP A 717 -13.88 -35.04 -24.49
N GLU A 718 -15.18 -35.30 -24.31
CA GLU A 718 -16.00 -36.09 -25.25
C GLU A 718 -16.17 -35.39 -26.60
N GLN A 719 -16.30 -34.06 -26.61
CA GLN A 719 -16.56 -33.28 -27.82
C GLN A 719 -15.31 -33.00 -28.68
N ARG A 720 -14.09 -33.09 -28.09
CA ARG A 720 -12.85 -32.62 -28.75
C ARG A 720 -11.81 -33.72 -28.95
N SER A 721 -12.23 -34.95 -29.24
CA SER A 721 -11.32 -36.09 -29.41
C SER A 721 -10.35 -36.22 -28.22
N GLY A 722 -10.88 -36.05 -27.00
CA GLY A 722 -10.08 -35.87 -25.79
C GLY A 722 -9.10 -37.00 -25.52
N SER A 723 -9.44 -38.24 -25.87
CA SER A 723 -8.51 -39.39 -25.76
C SER A 723 -7.24 -39.21 -26.61
N THR A 724 -7.35 -38.60 -27.79
CA THR A 724 -6.22 -38.35 -28.69
C THR A 724 -5.47 -37.07 -28.31
N LEU A 725 -6.19 -35.98 -28.00
CA LEU A 725 -5.57 -34.66 -27.81
C LEU A 725 -5.15 -34.35 -26.37
N LEU A 726 -5.89 -34.85 -25.38
CA LEU A 726 -5.65 -34.59 -23.96
C LEU A 726 -5.05 -35.81 -23.26
N GLY A 727 -5.44 -37.02 -23.70
CA GLY A 727 -5.11 -38.28 -23.03
C GLY A 727 -6.06 -38.57 -21.86
N MET A 728 -5.64 -39.46 -20.97
CA MET A 728 -6.39 -39.80 -19.76
C MET A 728 -6.23 -38.74 -18.67
N PRO A 729 -7.24 -38.52 -17.80
CA PRO A 729 -7.08 -37.68 -16.62
C PRO A 729 -6.07 -38.32 -15.66
N ILE A 730 -5.16 -37.51 -15.12
CA ILE A 730 -4.11 -37.91 -14.16
C ILE A 730 -4.19 -37.14 -12.85
N SER A 731 -5.32 -36.46 -12.64
CA SER A 731 -5.72 -35.84 -11.39
C SER A 731 -7.24 -35.80 -11.31
N GLU A 732 -7.78 -35.57 -10.12
CA GLU A 732 -9.13 -35.03 -9.91
C GLU A 732 -9.17 -33.53 -10.25
N GLU A 733 -10.37 -32.96 -10.29
CA GLU A 733 -10.58 -31.51 -10.35
C GLU A 733 -10.13 -30.83 -9.05
N PHE A 734 -9.38 -29.72 -9.13
CA PHE A 734 -8.94 -28.95 -7.96
C PHE A 734 -8.75 -27.46 -8.28
N GLN A 735 -8.56 -26.63 -7.25
CA GLN A 735 -8.34 -25.19 -7.41
C GLN A 735 -6.86 -24.87 -7.60
N GLU A 736 -6.52 -24.17 -8.68
CA GLU A 736 -5.16 -23.69 -8.95
C GLU A 736 -5.20 -22.35 -9.70
N GLY A 737 -4.62 -21.29 -9.13
CA GLY A 737 -4.62 -19.96 -9.75
C GLY A 737 -6.00 -19.29 -9.82
N GLY A 738 -6.92 -19.64 -8.90
CA GLY A 738 -8.29 -19.11 -8.87
C GLY A 738 -9.26 -19.78 -9.84
N LEU A 739 -8.81 -20.81 -10.57
CA LEU A 739 -9.62 -21.59 -11.50
C LEU A 739 -9.73 -23.04 -11.03
N THR A 740 -10.87 -23.66 -11.31
CA THR A 740 -10.98 -25.13 -11.23
C THR A 740 -10.23 -25.72 -12.40
N VAL A 741 -9.30 -26.65 -12.13
CA VAL A 741 -8.44 -27.27 -13.14
C VAL A 741 -8.37 -28.77 -12.99
N GLN A 742 -8.03 -29.45 -14.08
CA GLN A 742 -7.73 -30.88 -14.08
C GLN A 742 -6.59 -31.18 -15.06
N TYR A 743 -5.65 -32.02 -14.62
CA TYR A 743 -4.53 -32.45 -15.44
C TYR A 743 -4.86 -33.74 -16.19
N PHE A 744 -4.42 -33.80 -17.44
CA PHE A 744 -4.44 -34.95 -18.32
C PHE A 744 -3.02 -35.27 -18.75
N GLU A 745 -2.78 -36.43 -19.36
CA GLU A 745 -1.44 -36.84 -19.82
C GLU A 745 -0.74 -35.76 -20.68
N ARG A 746 -1.50 -35.09 -21.55
CA ARG A 746 -0.97 -34.18 -22.58
C ARG A 746 -1.36 -32.71 -22.35
N ALA A 747 -2.27 -32.41 -21.43
CA ALA A 747 -2.87 -31.09 -21.29
C ALA A 747 -3.32 -30.79 -19.85
N ARG A 748 -3.69 -29.53 -19.61
CA ARG A 748 -4.40 -29.05 -18.41
C ARG A 748 -5.69 -28.38 -18.88
N LEU A 749 -6.83 -28.75 -18.33
CA LEU A 749 -8.10 -28.04 -18.56
C LEU A 749 -8.34 -27.03 -17.44
N GLU A 750 -8.89 -25.88 -17.80
CA GLU A 750 -9.21 -24.76 -16.92
C GLU A 750 -10.68 -24.39 -17.11
N TYR A 751 -11.43 -24.31 -16.01
CA TYR A 751 -12.81 -23.85 -16.02
C TYR A 751 -12.87 -22.35 -15.73
N HIS A 752 -13.47 -21.61 -16.65
CA HIS A 752 -13.61 -20.16 -16.61
C HIS A 752 -15.05 -19.77 -16.26
N PRO A 753 -15.34 -19.44 -14.99
CA PRO A 753 -16.71 -19.14 -14.54
C PRO A 753 -17.34 -17.95 -15.27
N GLU A 754 -16.54 -16.99 -15.72
CA GLU A 754 -16.95 -15.83 -16.52
C GLU A 754 -17.55 -16.20 -17.89
N TYR A 755 -17.27 -17.42 -18.37
CA TYR A 755 -17.76 -17.94 -19.66
C TYR A 755 -18.77 -19.08 -19.49
N SER A 756 -19.31 -19.29 -18.28
CA SER A 756 -20.24 -20.37 -17.96
C SER A 756 -21.39 -20.49 -18.97
N GLY A 757 -21.61 -21.68 -19.49
CA GLY A 757 -22.64 -21.96 -20.50
C GLY A 757 -22.25 -21.61 -21.95
N THR A 758 -21.04 -21.11 -22.20
CA THR A 758 -20.52 -20.87 -23.54
C THR A 758 -19.51 -21.94 -23.97
N SER A 759 -19.14 -21.97 -25.24
CA SER A 759 -18.06 -22.84 -25.73
C SER A 759 -16.66 -22.48 -25.19
N ALA A 760 -16.53 -21.34 -24.51
CA ALA A 760 -15.30 -20.86 -23.88
C ALA A 760 -15.23 -21.15 -22.36
N GLU A 761 -16.25 -21.81 -21.79
CA GLU A 761 -16.31 -22.16 -20.36
C GLU A 761 -15.16 -23.08 -19.91
N VAL A 762 -14.62 -23.89 -20.83
CA VAL A 762 -13.43 -24.70 -20.61
C VAL A 762 -12.36 -24.32 -21.63
N GLN A 763 -11.15 -24.05 -21.15
CA GLN A 763 -9.99 -23.72 -21.98
C GLN A 763 -8.81 -24.64 -21.64
N LEU A 764 -7.86 -24.77 -22.58
CA LEU A 764 -6.59 -25.43 -22.32
C LEU A 764 -5.60 -24.44 -21.70
N GLY A 765 -4.94 -24.90 -20.64
CA GLY A 765 -3.86 -24.17 -20.00
C GLY A 765 -2.61 -24.04 -20.86
N LEU A 766 -1.81 -23.02 -20.56
CA LEU A 766 -0.63 -22.62 -21.33
C LEU A 766 0.60 -23.50 -21.02
N LEU A 767 0.45 -24.83 -21.05
CA LEU A 767 1.53 -25.75 -20.66
C LEU A 767 2.76 -25.64 -21.54
N GLY A 768 2.59 -25.32 -22.83
CA GLY A 768 3.72 -25.11 -23.74
C GLY A 768 4.56 -23.90 -23.33
N ARG A 769 3.92 -22.76 -23.01
CA ARG A 769 4.61 -21.58 -22.45
C ARG A 769 5.27 -21.87 -21.11
N LEU A 770 4.63 -22.67 -20.25
CA LEU A 770 5.16 -23.04 -18.94
C LEU A 770 6.44 -23.87 -19.07
N VAL A 771 6.42 -24.92 -19.90
CA VAL A 771 7.56 -25.83 -20.08
C VAL A 771 8.72 -25.15 -20.81
N SER A 772 8.44 -24.19 -21.70
CA SER A 772 9.47 -23.43 -22.40
C SER A 772 9.88 -22.13 -21.67
N ALA A 773 9.43 -21.91 -20.42
CA ALA A 773 9.76 -20.73 -19.64
C ALA A 773 11.26 -20.70 -19.29
N GLY A 774 12.03 -19.90 -20.02
CA GLY A 774 13.49 -19.79 -19.89
C GLY A 774 14.27 -20.14 -21.16
N ARG A 775 13.61 -20.73 -22.16
CA ARG A 775 14.21 -21.11 -23.44
C ARG A 775 14.10 -20.04 -24.52
N ARG A 776 13.92 -18.76 -24.17
CA ARG A 776 13.62 -17.68 -25.15
C ARG A 776 14.83 -17.35 -26.06
N GLU A 777 15.25 -16.09 -26.14
CA GLU A 777 16.27 -15.63 -27.11
C GLU A 777 17.66 -16.31 -26.99
N SER A 778 17.89 -17.13 -25.96
CA SER A 778 19.08 -17.96 -25.82
C SER A 778 19.04 -19.28 -26.60
N ASP A 779 17.86 -19.80 -26.97
CA ASP A 779 17.68 -21.07 -27.68
C ASP A 779 17.27 -20.83 -29.14
N ALA A 780 17.99 -21.41 -30.09
CA ALA A 780 17.83 -21.09 -31.51
C ALA A 780 16.40 -21.33 -32.07
N PRO A 781 15.69 -22.42 -31.72
CA PRO A 781 14.33 -22.67 -32.19
C PRO A 781 13.29 -21.69 -31.65
N PHE A 782 13.56 -21.00 -30.55
CA PHE A 782 12.63 -20.06 -29.89
C PHE A 782 12.90 -18.60 -30.27
N LYS A 783 13.86 -18.35 -31.17
CA LYS A 783 14.10 -17.03 -31.75
C LYS A 783 13.08 -16.74 -32.84
N THR A 784 12.61 -15.50 -32.91
CA THR A 784 11.72 -15.06 -33.99
C THR A 784 12.43 -15.17 -35.33
N ILE A 785 11.69 -15.54 -36.36
CA ILE A 785 12.19 -15.63 -37.73
C ILE A 785 11.75 -14.43 -38.56
N VAL A 786 12.41 -14.24 -39.71
CA VAL A 786 12.03 -13.20 -40.67
C VAL A 786 10.65 -13.54 -41.26
N ALA A 787 9.75 -12.56 -41.24
CA ALA A 787 8.41 -12.71 -41.79
C ALA A 787 8.42 -13.09 -43.28
N PHE A 788 7.47 -13.94 -43.68
CA PHE A 788 7.28 -14.32 -45.08
C PHE A 788 5.77 -14.48 -45.41
N PRO A 789 5.37 -14.39 -46.69
CA PRO A 789 3.99 -14.57 -47.10
C PRO A 789 3.47 -15.99 -46.84
N ASN A 790 2.23 -16.11 -46.36
CA ASN A 790 1.58 -17.40 -46.16
C ASN A 790 1.40 -18.13 -47.51
N SER A 791 1.51 -19.46 -47.46
CA SER A 791 1.33 -20.37 -48.59
C SER A 791 0.54 -21.61 -48.15
N THR A 792 0.22 -22.50 -49.08
CA THR A 792 -0.45 -23.77 -48.79
C THR A 792 0.33 -24.61 -47.77
N ASP A 793 1.66 -24.60 -47.85
CA ASP A 793 2.54 -25.46 -47.06
C ASP A 793 3.09 -24.80 -45.81
N ARG A 794 3.00 -23.46 -45.71
CA ARG A 794 3.63 -22.70 -44.62
C ARG A 794 2.87 -21.44 -44.22
N ILE A 795 2.67 -21.24 -42.92
CA ILE A 795 2.02 -20.07 -42.34
C ILE A 795 2.98 -19.37 -41.38
N TYR A 796 3.10 -18.05 -41.48
CA TYR A 796 3.80 -17.20 -40.53
C TYR A 796 2.79 -16.49 -39.61
N PHE A 797 3.09 -16.47 -38.31
CA PHE A 797 2.28 -15.82 -37.28
C PHE A 797 3.01 -14.60 -36.75
N LYS A 798 2.51 -13.40 -37.08
CA LYS A 798 3.11 -12.13 -36.65
C LYS A 798 3.02 -11.92 -35.14
N GLU A 799 2.05 -12.57 -34.49
CA GLU A 799 1.74 -12.47 -33.07
C GLU A 799 2.88 -13.02 -32.21
N THR A 800 3.60 -14.03 -32.72
CA THR A 800 4.70 -14.69 -32.02
C THR A 800 6.03 -14.64 -32.77
N GLY A 801 6.02 -14.27 -34.06
CA GLY A 801 7.22 -14.25 -34.90
C GLY A 801 7.68 -15.63 -35.35
N HIS A 802 6.79 -16.62 -35.33
CA HIS A 802 7.07 -18.03 -35.61
C HIS A 802 6.22 -18.59 -36.76
N SER A 803 6.62 -19.75 -37.29
CA SER A 803 5.90 -20.39 -38.39
C SER A 803 5.42 -21.81 -38.14
N LEU A 804 4.47 -22.27 -38.96
CA LEU A 804 4.09 -23.66 -39.08
C LEU A 804 4.32 -24.14 -40.50
N SER A 805 4.85 -25.35 -40.64
CA SER A 805 5.13 -25.98 -41.92
C SER A 805 4.50 -27.37 -42.00
N THR A 806 4.12 -27.79 -43.20
CA THR A 806 3.90 -29.20 -43.57
C THR A 806 3.04 -30.02 -42.59
N GLY A 807 3.58 -31.09 -41.99
CA GLY A 807 2.85 -32.05 -41.16
C GLY A 807 2.22 -31.43 -39.92
N PHE A 808 2.97 -30.61 -39.17
CA PHE A 808 2.44 -29.95 -37.98
C PHE A 808 1.39 -28.89 -38.33
N LYS A 809 1.53 -28.18 -39.46
CA LYS A 809 0.47 -27.30 -39.96
C LYS A 809 -0.82 -28.07 -40.21
N VAL A 810 -0.76 -29.17 -40.96
CA VAL A 810 -1.93 -30.00 -41.29
C VAL A 810 -2.59 -30.55 -40.03
N PHE A 811 -1.80 -31.02 -39.06
CA PHE A 811 -2.32 -31.51 -37.80
C PHE A 811 -3.00 -30.40 -36.99
N TRP A 812 -2.34 -29.24 -36.87
CA TRP A 812 -2.87 -28.07 -36.16
C TRP A 812 -4.20 -27.61 -36.75
N GLU A 813 -4.29 -27.47 -38.08
CA GLU A 813 -5.53 -27.07 -38.78
C GLU A 813 -6.65 -28.09 -38.57
N LYS A 814 -6.34 -29.38 -38.63
CA LYS A 814 -7.32 -30.47 -38.47
C LYS A 814 -7.90 -30.56 -37.05
N TYR A 815 -7.08 -30.34 -36.02
CA TYR A 815 -7.45 -30.61 -34.63
C TYR A 815 -7.77 -29.35 -33.80
N GLY A 816 -8.29 -28.30 -34.45
CA GLY A 816 -8.89 -27.15 -33.77
C GLY A 816 -7.99 -25.92 -33.66
N GLY A 817 -6.80 -25.96 -34.25
CA GLY A 817 -5.90 -24.83 -34.46
C GLY A 817 -5.67 -23.96 -33.22
N LEU A 818 -5.96 -22.67 -33.36
CA LEU A 818 -5.65 -21.66 -32.35
C LEU A 818 -6.32 -21.95 -31.01
N THR A 819 -7.57 -22.42 -31.03
CA THR A 819 -8.33 -22.73 -29.81
C THR A 819 -7.73 -23.91 -29.05
N GLN A 820 -7.17 -24.89 -29.76
CA GLN A 820 -6.61 -26.10 -29.15
C GLN A 820 -5.15 -25.92 -28.71
N PHE A 821 -4.31 -25.35 -29.58
CA PHE A 821 -2.85 -25.32 -29.39
C PHE A 821 -2.33 -23.92 -29.07
N GLY A 822 -3.04 -22.86 -29.44
CA GLY A 822 -2.51 -21.50 -29.47
C GLY A 822 -1.57 -21.27 -30.66
N TYR A 823 -0.86 -20.14 -30.61
CA TYR A 823 0.16 -19.81 -31.60
C TYR A 823 1.42 -20.69 -31.44
N PRO A 824 2.19 -20.94 -32.52
CA PRO A 824 3.54 -21.50 -32.38
C PRO A 824 4.44 -20.53 -31.61
N ILE A 825 5.29 -21.08 -30.74
CA ILE A 825 6.27 -20.33 -29.94
C ILE A 825 7.71 -20.82 -30.16
N SER A 826 7.89 -21.77 -31.07
CA SER A 826 9.19 -22.20 -31.58
C SER A 826 9.05 -22.59 -33.06
N GLU A 827 10.18 -22.71 -33.75
CA GLU A 827 10.28 -23.49 -35.00
C GLU A 827 10.36 -24.99 -34.68
N GLU A 828 10.31 -25.83 -35.72
CA GLU A 828 10.50 -27.28 -35.61
C GLU A 828 11.96 -27.62 -35.28
N PHE A 829 12.18 -28.50 -34.30
CA PHE A 829 13.52 -28.97 -33.93
C PHE A 829 13.49 -30.35 -33.27
N THR A 830 14.66 -30.96 -33.07
CA THR A 830 14.78 -32.28 -32.44
C THR A 830 14.99 -32.16 -30.93
N GLU A 831 14.23 -32.92 -30.13
CA GLU A 831 14.29 -32.90 -28.67
C GLU A 831 14.16 -34.32 -28.08
N ILE A 832 14.86 -34.58 -26.97
CA ILE A 832 14.64 -35.78 -26.15
C ILE A 832 13.44 -35.50 -25.23
N ASN A 833 12.38 -36.29 -25.36
CA ASN A 833 11.24 -36.23 -24.48
C ASN A 833 11.63 -36.76 -23.08
N PRO A 834 11.52 -35.94 -22.02
CA PRO A 834 11.99 -36.32 -20.69
C PRO A 834 11.10 -37.37 -20.00
N VAL A 835 9.93 -37.68 -20.55
CA VAL A 835 8.99 -38.65 -19.97
C VAL A 835 9.31 -40.07 -20.43
N ASP A 836 9.67 -40.28 -21.70
CA ASP A 836 9.94 -41.60 -22.27
C ASP A 836 11.41 -41.81 -22.71
N GLY A 837 12.22 -40.76 -22.69
CA GLY A 837 13.64 -40.78 -23.06
C GLY A 837 13.91 -40.88 -24.57
N LYS A 838 12.89 -40.80 -25.41
CA LYS A 838 13.03 -40.91 -26.88
C LYS A 838 13.23 -39.55 -27.53
N THR A 839 13.84 -39.56 -28.71
CA THR A 839 14.09 -38.36 -29.51
C THR A 839 13.00 -38.18 -30.55
N TYR A 840 12.39 -36.99 -30.60
CA TYR A 840 11.35 -36.64 -31.56
C TYR A 840 11.67 -35.32 -32.27
N ASN A 841 11.13 -35.14 -33.47
CA ASN A 841 10.97 -33.81 -34.03
C ASN A 841 9.74 -33.18 -33.39
N VAL A 842 9.90 -31.99 -32.85
CA VAL A 842 8.89 -31.32 -32.04
C VAL A 842 8.72 -29.87 -32.46
N GLN A 843 7.56 -29.32 -32.12
CA GLN A 843 7.33 -27.88 -32.16
C GLN A 843 6.45 -27.46 -30.98
N TYR A 844 6.83 -26.36 -30.34
CA TYR A 844 6.09 -25.81 -29.20
C TYR A 844 5.04 -24.79 -29.65
N PHE A 845 3.90 -24.88 -28.99
CA PHE A 845 2.78 -23.95 -29.10
C PHE A 845 2.47 -23.39 -27.71
N GLU A 846 1.60 -22.40 -27.62
CA GLU A 846 1.30 -21.81 -26.30
C GLU A 846 0.72 -22.81 -25.30
N ARG A 847 -0.11 -23.76 -25.76
CA ARG A 847 -0.85 -24.71 -24.92
C ARG A 847 -0.33 -26.14 -24.97
N GLY A 848 0.54 -26.46 -25.93
CA GLY A 848 0.97 -27.84 -26.17
C GLY A 848 2.29 -27.95 -26.92
N ARG A 849 2.76 -29.18 -27.12
CA ARG A 849 3.87 -29.55 -28.00
C ARG A 849 3.36 -30.58 -28.99
N LEU A 850 3.67 -30.45 -30.28
CA LEU A 850 3.43 -31.52 -31.24
C LEU A 850 4.72 -32.33 -31.42
N GLU A 851 4.58 -33.63 -31.55
CA GLU A 851 5.67 -34.60 -31.68
C GLU A 851 5.43 -35.46 -32.92
N TYR A 852 6.44 -35.58 -33.78
CA TYR A 852 6.42 -36.49 -34.91
C TYR A 852 6.99 -37.85 -34.50
N HIS A 853 6.17 -38.89 -34.67
CA HIS A 853 6.45 -40.28 -34.32
C HIS A 853 6.73 -41.10 -35.59
N PRO A 854 8.00 -41.25 -36.01
CA PRO A 854 8.34 -41.95 -37.25
C PRO A 854 7.90 -43.43 -37.26
N GLU A 855 7.81 -44.05 -36.08
CA GLU A 855 7.30 -45.42 -35.90
C GLU A 855 5.81 -45.57 -36.24
N ALA A 856 5.06 -44.46 -36.26
CA ALA A 856 3.63 -44.42 -36.53
C ALA A 856 3.30 -43.84 -37.91
N LYS A 857 4.29 -43.75 -38.80
CA LYS A 857 4.15 -43.17 -40.15
C LYS A 857 2.99 -43.78 -40.93
N GLY A 858 2.15 -42.94 -41.52
CA GLY A 858 0.97 -43.35 -42.29
C GLY A 858 -0.25 -43.70 -41.44
N THR A 859 -0.18 -43.51 -40.11
CA THR A 859 -1.32 -43.71 -39.20
C THR A 859 -1.81 -42.37 -38.63
N PRO A 860 -3.01 -42.31 -38.04
CA PRO A 860 -3.46 -41.13 -37.31
C PRO A 860 -2.58 -40.71 -36.12
N PHE A 861 -1.63 -41.56 -35.71
CA PHE A 861 -0.72 -41.34 -34.58
C PHE A 861 0.69 -40.91 -35.00
N GLU A 862 0.90 -40.64 -36.30
CA GLU A 862 2.17 -40.12 -36.85
C GLU A 862 2.56 -38.77 -36.24
N ILE A 863 1.57 -37.93 -35.91
CA ILE A 863 1.77 -36.71 -35.12
C ILE A 863 0.92 -36.85 -33.86
N GLN A 864 1.53 -36.60 -32.69
CA GLN A 864 0.86 -36.67 -31.41
C GLN A 864 1.05 -35.38 -30.63
N VAL A 865 0.14 -35.12 -29.70
CA VAL A 865 0.34 -34.08 -28.69
C VAL A 865 1.24 -34.66 -27.59
N GLY A 866 2.30 -33.92 -27.28
CA GLY A 866 3.30 -34.31 -26.30
C GLY A 866 2.75 -34.41 -24.88
N LEU A 867 3.43 -35.22 -24.06
CA LEU A 867 3.05 -35.53 -22.68
C LEU A 867 3.33 -34.37 -21.70
N LEU A 868 2.96 -33.13 -22.06
CA LEU A 868 3.30 -31.95 -21.26
C LEU A 868 2.62 -31.96 -19.89
N GLY A 869 1.43 -32.56 -19.76
CA GLY A 869 0.79 -32.74 -18.46
C GLY A 869 1.64 -33.64 -17.55
N MET A 870 2.05 -34.82 -18.04
CA MET A 870 2.97 -35.70 -17.31
C MET A 870 4.31 -35.03 -17.01
N GLN A 871 4.89 -34.33 -17.99
CA GLN A 871 6.18 -33.66 -17.84
C GLN A 871 6.12 -32.58 -16.75
N VAL A 872 5.08 -31.76 -16.74
CA VAL A 872 4.89 -30.72 -15.71
C VAL A 872 4.72 -31.34 -14.33
N LEU A 873 3.93 -32.40 -14.21
CA LEU A 873 3.70 -33.06 -12.92
C LEU A 873 4.92 -33.82 -12.40
N LYS A 874 5.69 -34.48 -13.28
CA LYS A 874 6.98 -35.10 -12.93
C LYS A 874 8.00 -34.06 -12.51
N ALA A 875 8.10 -32.93 -13.22
CA ALA A 875 8.97 -31.82 -12.85
C ALA A 875 8.59 -31.22 -11.48
N ARG A 876 7.30 -31.23 -11.13
CA ARG A 876 6.80 -30.84 -9.81
C ARG A 876 6.99 -31.92 -8.73
N GLY A 877 7.37 -33.15 -9.10
CA GLY A 877 7.47 -34.29 -8.20
C GLY A 877 6.13 -34.80 -7.68
N TRP A 878 5.03 -34.49 -8.37
CA TRP A 878 3.67 -34.89 -7.97
C TRP A 878 3.31 -36.30 -8.44
N ILE A 879 3.97 -36.78 -9.50
CA ILE A 879 3.85 -38.16 -10.00
C ILE A 879 5.26 -38.71 -10.30
N GLN A 880 5.40 -40.04 -10.33
CA GLN A 880 6.67 -40.74 -10.61
C GLN A 880 6.87 -41.01 -12.11
#